data_AF-G8R8X1-F1
#
_entry.id   AF-G8R8X1-F1
#
_cell.length_a   1.000
_cell.length_b   1.000
_cell.length_c   1.000
_cell.angle_alpha   90.00
_cell.angle_beta   90.00
_cell.angle_gamma   90.00
#
_symmetry.space_group_name_H-M   'P 1'
#
loop_
_entity.id
_entity.type
_entity.pdbx_description
1 polymer ?
#
loop_
_entity_poly.entity_id
_entity_poly.type
_entity_poly.pdbx_seq_one_letter_code
_entity_poly.pdbx_strand_id
1 'polypeptide(L)'
;MLKQILLASFFLAAFISAGQISSRLEKEMKEASRDFLPVVVEFRTTVNWKQLETKCEDKNVSDWPKLVNRALMRQAANTQSEALEYLNELSADQVKSISSFYIVNVMILEAKPDVISKLAAIPDVDWIDLADDEFLIHDPIIPSKKSTATVNGVEPGLEAINAPEMWKLGYTGRGRLLYNYDTGVWATHPAFSNRFLGNYKPLSQSWYGLKKNYPDGRISNHGTHTLGTMAGLDTATNDTIGVAFGAYWMANDYVNSTVATLPPIAEMIQAFEWALNPDGDTSTSDDVPDVINNSWRWRDDPDTVQCGGYVVQLMNAIEAAGIANVFSGGNAGPNNSTISAPQRINTNKTSTFSVGSVNGNLTFPFPISSFSSRGPTQCPGTGNLKIHPEVVAPGQDVRSAWGTDGYNTISGTSMAAPHVSGAVLLLKEAFPQLSGTDLLNALYVTAIDMGTIGEDNTYGNGLIDVHAAYQHLAQSHTPVDPKQVDWDIAVKGMIYSPIDTAVTCWDNVFDITVTVENLGANTIDSFYVNCWLDGVPLSSVQISVVAPPNFTTGEVFGFTFPIHMNVNTMGEHELRAKVELDFPEYDLINNERMVHFNKRNKESFPFEEDFEQQSSFDNWYVEDEDLVATWETTGITNWTGNTKAVVIKYAEYFPRSSQKDRLWSPVFAMPSGAAGLGFDLAYQQRNTFSLFQDTLKVLASTDCGKTFPYVLYEKSDADLNTVGTIGSDYVPAGRNEWRREYVDLSSLAGQEVVLAFEGVNRGGNNLYLDNISIYPGYWDPVSLEELNQSSLSLYPNPSKELIYLKSSESPYKLIEVQILDMKGVKQSQKFTLNEDGVVYIENLSKGLYIMKVEQGGVRSFLRFLKE
;
A
#
# COMPACT_ATOMS: atom_id res chain seq x y z
N MET A 1 -48.56 66.39 -9.29
CA MET A 1 -49.29 65.79 -8.15
C MET A 1 -49.41 64.30 -8.42
N LEU A 2 -48.48 63.47 -7.95
CA LEU A 2 -48.50 62.76 -6.65
C LEU A 2 -49.66 61.76 -6.48
N LYS A 3 -49.33 60.46 -6.47
CA LYS A 3 -49.68 59.43 -5.46
C LYS A 3 -49.41 58.02 -6.06
N GLN A 4 -48.30 57.35 -5.67
CA GLN A 4 -48.10 56.47 -4.50
C GLN A 4 -48.86 55.13 -4.58
N ILE A 5 -48.16 54.02 -4.89
CA ILE A 5 -47.58 52.99 -3.98
C ILE A 5 -48.59 51.91 -3.58
N LEU A 6 -48.33 50.66 -4.00
CA LEU A 6 -48.12 49.50 -3.11
C LEU A 6 -47.53 48.35 -3.94
N LEU A 7 -46.20 48.23 -3.96
CA LEU A 7 -45.51 46.96 -4.26
C LEU A 7 -45.39 46.22 -2.94
N ALA A 8 -46.11 45.10 -2.81
CA ALA A 8 -45.85 44.13 -1.76
C ALA A 8 -44.69 43.23 -2.23
N SER A 9 -43.49 43.51 -1.72
CA SER A 9 -42.34 42.62 -1.86
C SER A 9 -42.60 41.37 -1.01
N PHE A 10 -43.00 40.26 -1.64
CA PHE A 10 -42.91 38.95 -1.03
C PHE A 10 -41.42 38.59 -0.94
N PHE A 11 -40.80 38.84 0.22
CA PHE A 11 -39.61 38.11 0.61
C PHE A 11 -40.06 36.68 0.89
N LEU A 12 -39.90 35.78 -0.09
CA LEU A 12 -39.80 34.36 0.19
C LEU A 12 -38.47 34.18 0.93
N ALA A 13 -38.49 34.23 2.26
CA ALA A 13 -37.42 33.63 3.04
C ALA A 13 -37.49 32.13 2.73
N ALA A 14 -36.52 31.64 1.95
CA ALA A 14 -36.30 30.20 1.87
C ALA A 14 -35.98 29.75 3.30
N PHE A 15 -36.92 29.07 3.95
CA PHE A 15 -36.63 28.35 5.18
C PHE A 15 -35.66 27.23 4.80
N ILE A 16 -34.37 27.47 5.00
CA ILE A 16 -33.38 26.41 4.96
C ILE A 16 -33.69 25.53 6.19
N SER A 17 -34.14 24.30 5.97
CA SER A 17 -34.34 23.37 7.08
C SER A 17 -32.98 23.03 7.68
N ALA A 18 -32.90 22.79 8.99
CA ALA A 18 -31.72 22.15 9.56
C ALA A 18 -31.52 20.75 8.94
N GLY A 19 -30.29 20.25 8.92
CA GLY A 19 -29.99 18.86 8.61
C GLY A 19 -30.72 17.90 9.54
N GLN A 20 -31.07 16.73 9.03
CA GLN A 20 -31.81 15.72 9.78
C GLN A 20 -30.86 14.70 10.41
N ILE A 21 -31.09 14.37 11.68
CA ILE A 21 -30.37 13.30 12.39
C ILE A 21 -31.22 12.03 12.29
N SER A 22 -30.59 10.91 11.96
CA SER A 22 -31.31 9.64 11.85
C SER A 22 -31.95 9.22 13.17
N SER A 23 -33.07 8.51 13.09
CA SER A 23 -33.75 8.00 14.30
C SER A 23 -32.89 7.05 15.13
N ARG A 24 -31.98 6.29 14.49
CA ARG A 24 -31.03 5.40 15.20
C ARG A 24 -29.93 6.19 15.89
N LEU A 25 -29.39 7.22 15.23
CA LEU A 25 -28.38 8.08 15.82
C LEU A 25 -28.96 8.90 16.97
N GLU A 26 -30.15 9.45 16.81
CA GLU A 26 -30.86 10.14 17.89
C GLU A 26 -31.07 9.25 19.13
N LYS A 27 -31.31 7.95 18.92
CA LYS A 27 -31.47 6.99 20.01
C LYS A 27 -30.13 6.78 20.74
N GLU A 28 -29.04 6.51 20.02
CA GLU A 28 -27.71 6.37 20.62
C GLU A 28 -27.25 7.64 21.36
N MET A 29 -27.51 8.82 20.78
CA MET A 29 -27.23 10.11 21.43
C MET A 29 -27.98 10.30 22.75
N LYS A 30 -29.19 9.74 22.89
CA LYS A 30 -30.01 9.84 24.11
C LYS A 30 -29.67 8.76 25.15
N GLU A 31 -29.25 7.58 24.72
CA GLU A 31 -28.96 6.44 25.59
C GLU A 31 -27.58 6.53 26.26
N ALA A 32 -26.69 7.40 25.78
CA ALA A 32 -25.36 7.70 26.35
C ALA A 32 -24.48 6.44 26.55
N SER A 33 -24.57 5.49 25.61
CA SER A 33 -23.81 4.23 25.62
C SER A 33 -22.31 4.44 25.34
N ARG A 34 -21.97 5.51 24.60
CA ARG A 34 -20.60 5.87 24.19
C ARG A 34 -20.38 7.38 24.33
N ASP A 35 -19.17 7.78 24.72
CA ASP A 35 -18.78 9.20 24.80
C ASP A 35 -18.57 9.83 23.41
N PHE A 36 -18.13 9.04 22.44
CA PHE A 36 -17.97 9.42 21.03
C PHE A 36 -18.82 8.50 20.16
N LEU A 37 -19.55 9.09 19.22
CA LEU A 37 -20.36 8.36 18.25
C LEU A 37 -19.69 8.49 16.87
N PRO A 38 -19.41 7.38 16.18
CA PRO A 38 -18.96 7.43 14.79
C PRO A 38 -20.15 7.84 13.93
N VAL A 39 -20.01 8.92 13.17
CA VAL A 39 -21.07 9.48 12.34
C VAL A 39 -20.60 9.76 10.92
N VAL A 40 -21.54 9.63 10.00
CA VAL A 40 -21.45 10.09 8.62
C VAL A 40 -22.32 11.34 8.48
N VAL A 41 -21.75 12.40 7.91
CA VAL A 41 -22.41 13.70 7.68
C VAL A 41 -22.50 13.90 6.17
N GLU A 42 -23.71 13.85 5.63
CA GLU A 42 -24.00 14.07 4.21
C GLU A 42 -24.41 15.53 3.98
N PHE A 43 -23.88 16.12 2.91
CA PHE A 43 -24.15 17.52 2.52
C PHE A 43 -25.18 17.58 1.38
N ARG A 44 -26.04 18.62 1.41
CA ARG A 44 -27.22 18.77 0.53
C ARG A 44 -26.90 18.84 -0.95
N THR A 45 -25.79 19.48 -1.28
CA THR A 45 -25.46 19.76 -2.68
C THR A 45 -24.70 18.58 -3.24
N THR A 46 -25.29 17.90 -4.23
CA THR A 46 -24.64 16.84 -5.00
C THR A 46 -24.38 17.30 -6.43
N VAL A 47 -23.42 16.66 -7.10
CA VAL A 47 -23.06 17.02 -8.47
C VAL A 47 -24.25 16.68 -9.36
N ASN A 48 -24.61 17.60 -10.26
CA ASN A 48 -25.62 17.31 -11.26
C ASN A 48 -24.99 16.45 -12.36
N TRP A 49 -25.08 15.12 -12.22
CA TRP A 49 -24.50 14.15 -13.14
C TRP A 49 -24.91 14.39 -14.58
N LYS A 50 -26.19 14.65 -14.84
CA LYS A 50 -26.69 14.96 -16.19
C LYS A 50 -25.99 16.17 -16.82
N GLN A 51 -25.77 17.24 -16.03
CA GLN A 51 -25.07 18.42 -16.53
C GLN A 51 -23.57 18.15 -16.74
N LEU A 52 -22.97 17.30 -15.92
CA LEU A 52 -21.56 16.92 -16.03
C LEU A 52 -21.34 15.99 -17.23
N GLU A 53 -22.17 14.97 -17.40
CA GLU A 53 -22.23 14.09 -18.57
C GLU A 53 -22.32 14.91 -19.86
N THR A 54 -23.25 15.87 -19.97
CA THR A 54 -23.33 16.74 -21.18
C THR A 54 -22.04 17.53 -21.42
N LYS A 55 -21.33 17.98 -20.38
CA LYS A 55 -20.04 18.67 -20.55
C LYS A 55 -18.92 17.72 -20.98
N CYS A 56 -19.01 16.46 -20.56
CA CYS A 56 -18.08 15.40 -20.87
C CYS A 56 -18.29 14.87 -22.31
N GLU A 57 -19.54 14.76 -22.77
CA GLU A 57 -19.90 14.33 -24.14
C GLU A 57 -19.26 15.20 -25.25
N ASP A 58 -19.04 16.49 -24.99
CA ASP A 58 -18.35 17.42 -25.90
C ASP A 58 -16.80 17.30 -25.86
N LYS A 59 -16.25 16.36 -25.07
CA LYS A 59 -14.81 16.17 -24.81
C LYS A 59 -14.38 14.74 -25.10
N ASN A 60 -13.07 14.57 -25.27
CA ASN A 60 -12.49 13.23 -25.31
C ASN A 60 -12.69 12.56 -23.94
N VAL A 61 -13.02 11.26 -23.93
CA VAL A 61 -13.22 10.48 -22.70
C VAL A 61 -12.00 10.55 -21.76
N SER A 62 -10.79 10.67 -22.31
CA SER A 62 -9.56 10.86 -21.53
C SER A 62 -9.56 12.13 -20.66
N ASP A 63 -10.40 13.12 -20.93
CA ASP A 63 -10.54 14.34 -20.12
C ASP A 63 -11.65 14.25 -19.06
N TRP A 64 -12.46 13.19 -19.07
CA TRP A 64 -13.59 13.04 -18.14
C TRP A 64 -13.13 12.98 -16.67
N PRO A 65 -12.09 12.21 -16.28
CA PRO A 65 -11.61 12.20 -14.90
C PRO A 65 -11.26 13.60 -14.38
N LYS A 66 -10.56 14.40 -15.20
CA LYS A 66 -10.19 15.79 -14.86
C LYS A 66 -11.41 16.66 -14.59
N LEU A 67 -12.45 16.54 -15.42
CA LEU A 67 -13.67 17.35 -15.30
C LEU A 67 -14.49 16.94 -14.08
N VAL A 68 -14.64 15.63 -13.87
CA VAL A 68 -15.39 15.04 -12.75
C VAL A 68 -14.70 15.38 -11.42
N ASN A 69 -13.40 15.12 -11.33
CA ASN A 69 -12.60 15.40 -10.14
C ASN A 69 -12.69 16.89 -9.74
N ARG A 70 -12.45 17.82 -10.67
CA ARG A 70 -12.57 19.27 -10.39
C ARG A 70 -13.98 19.69 -9.96
N ALA A 71 -15.02 19.06 -10.52
CA ALA A 71 -16.40 19.37 -10.14
C ALA A 71 -16.70 18.91 -8.70
N LEU A 72 -16.26 17.70 -8.35
CA LEU A 72 -16.41 17.10 -7.03
C LEU A 72 -15.62 17.87 -5.96
N MET A 73 -14.33 18.14 -6.20
CA MET A 73 -13.50 18.94 -5.29
C MET A 73 -14.07 20.35 -5.07
N ARG A 74 -14.55 21.02 -6.13
CA ARG A 74 -15.17 22.34 -6.00
C ARG A 74 -16.46 22.30 -5.18
N GLN A 75 -17.27 21.27 -5.37
CA GLN A 75 -18.49 21.10 -4.58
C GLN A 75 -18.17 20.91 -3.10
N ALA A 76 -17.26 19.98 -2.77
CA ALA A 76 -16.83 19.74 -1.40
C ALA A 76 -16.29 21.03 -0.79
N ALA A 77 -15.34 21.71 -1.45
CA ALA A 77 -14.76 22.96 -0.96
C ALA A 77 -15.79 24.06 -0.67
N ASN A 78 -16.88 24.14 -1.46
CA ASN A 78 -17.91 25.15 -1.27
C ASN A 78 -18.93 24.83 -0.17
N THR A 79 -19.16 23.54 0.11
CA THR A 79 -20.30 23.09 0.95
C THR A 79 -19.84 22.52 2.28
N GLN A 80 -18.61 22.04 2.36
CA GLN A 80 -18.00 21.47 3.56
C GLN A 80 -17.29 22.52 4.42
N SER A 81 -17.04 23.73 3.90
CA SER A 81 -16.16 24.72 4.54
C SER A 81 -16.62 25.13 5.94
N GLU A 82 -17.92 25.43 6.13
CA GLU A 82 -18.45 25.85 7.45
C GLU A 82 -18.33 24.72 8.48
N ALA A 83 -18.59 23.47 8.07
CA ALA A 83 -18.41 22.31 8.94
C ALA A 83 -16.94 22.06 9.29
N LEU A 84 -16.02 22.16 8.32
CA LEU A 84 -14.59 22.03 8.57
C LEU A 84 -14.06 23.13 9.50
N GLU A 85 -14.45 24.38 9.27
CA GLU A 85 -14.09 25.50 10.15
C GLU A 85 -14.56 25.25 11.58
N TYR A 86 -15.83 24.86 11.76
CA TYR A 86 -16.36 24.50 13.07
C TYR A 86 -15.59 23.36 13.73
N LEU A 87 -15.32 22.27 13.00
CA LEU A 87 -14.63 21.09 13.54
C LEU A 87 -13.16 21.38 13.89
N ASN A 88 -12.47 22.22 13.12
CA ASN A 88 -11.07 22.59 13.36
C ASN A 88 -10.89 23.47 14.61
N GLU A 89 -11.95 24.10 15.12
CA GLU A 89 -11.94 24.85 16.38
C GLU A 89 -12.07 23.95 17.62
N LEU A 90 -12.43 22.68 17.46
CA LEU A 90 -12.69 21.75 18.56
C LEU A 90 -11.44 20.95 18.94
N SER A 91 -11.36 20.59 20.22
CA SER A 91 -10.28 19.74 20.73
C SER A 91 -10.59 18.25 20.58
N ALA A 92 -9.53 17.43 20.70
CA ALA A 92 -9.63 15.97 20.58
C ALA A 92 -10.54 15.30 21.63
N ASP A 93 -10.92 15.99 22.71
CA ASP A 93 -11.91 15.51 23.67
C ASP A 93 -13.36 15.76 23.22
N GLN A 94 -13.58 16.44 22.10
CA GLN A 94 -14.91 16.74 21.54
C GLN A 94 -15.14 16.03 20.20
N VAL A 95 -14.12 15.95 19.35
CA VAL A 95 -14.17 15.30 18.04
C VAL A 95 -12.84 14.60 17.73
N LYS A 96 -12.89 13.48 17.00
CA LYS A 96 -11.73 12.70 16.55
C LYS A 96 -12.00 12.11 15.15
N SER A 97 -10.95 11.55 14.54
CA SER A 97 -11.06 10.74 13.33
C SER A 97 -11.78 11.43 12.17
N ILE A 98 -11.55 12.74 11.97
CA ILE A 98 -12.24 13.52 10.94
C ILE A 98 -11.65 13.19 9.57
N SER A 99 -12.48 12.65 8.68
CA SER A 99 -12.18 12.41 7.27
C SER A 99 -13.19 13.15 6.40
N SER A 100 -12.70 13.92 5.44
CA SER A 100 -13.50 14.70 4.50
C SER A 100 -13.30 14.13 3.10
N PHE A 101 -14.39 13.84 2.40
CA PHE A 101 -14.34 13.25 1.07
C PHE A 101 -14.93 14.22 0.05
N TYR A 102 -14.32 14.29 -1.13
CA TYR A 102 -14.86 15.03 -2.26
C TYR A 102 -15.53 14.12 -3.28
N ILE A 103 -15.08 12.86 -3.43
CA ILE A 103 -15.68 11.91 -4.38
C ILE A 103 -17.17 11.67 -4.09
N VAL A 104 -17.52 11.74 -2.82
CA VAL A 104 -18.88 11.84 -2.30
C VAL A 104 -18.92 12.99 -1.31
N ASN A 105 -19.99 13.79 -1.31
CA ASN A 105 -20.04 15.00 -0.50
C ASN A 105 -20.37 14.68 0.97
N VAL A 106 -19.39 14.11 1.67
CA VAL A 106 -19.55 13.50 2.99
C VAL A 106 -18.33 13.77 3.87
N MET A 107 -18.59 13.91 5.17
CA MET A 107 -17.57 13.75 6.21
C MET A 107 -17.88 12.54 7.08
N ILE A 108 -16.84 11.83 7.52
CA ILE A 108 -16.93 10.78 8.53
C ILE A 108 -16.08 11.21 9.73
N LEU A 109 -16.62 11.11 10.93
CA LEU A 109 -15.93 11.54 12.15
C LEU A 109 -16.47 10.82 13.39
N GLU A 110 -15.71 10.87 14.48
CA GLU A 110 -16.18 10.50 15.82
C GLU A 110 -16.45 11.76 16.64
N ALA A 111 -17.68 11.97 17.08
CA ALA A 111 -18.07 13.20 17.79
C ALA A 111 -18.97 12.97 19.00
N LYS A 112 -18.92 13.91 19.94
CA LYS A 112 -19.89 14.00 21.04
C LYS A 112 -21.28 14.42 20.53
N PRO A 113 -22.38 14.05 21.22
CA PRO A 113 -23.74 14.41 20.81
C PRO A 113 -23.99 15.92 20.61
N ASP A 114 -23.34 16.79 21.37
CA ASP A 114 -23.46 18.24 21.23
C ASP A 114 -22.79 18.78 19.96
N VAL A 115 -21.66 18.18 19.56
CA VAL A 115 -20.99 18.47 18.29
C VAL A 115 -21.86 18.01 17.12
N ILE A 116 -22.43 16.80 17.19
CA ILE A 116 -23.35 16.27 16.17
C ILE A 116 -24.57 17.18 15.98
N SER A 117 -25.15 17.66 17.10
CA SER A 117 -26.30 18.57 17.06
C SER A 117 -25.96 19.93 16.42
N LYS A 118 -24.73 20.42 16.60
CA LYS A 118 -24.25 21.65 15.95
C LYS A 118 -23.98 21.45 14.47
N LEU A 119 -23.38 20.33 14.08
CA LEU A 119 -23.21 19.96 12.67
C LEU A 119 -24.56 19.91 11.94
N ALA A 120 -25.58 19.29 12.55
CA ALA A 120 -26.92 19.24 11.96
C ALA A 120 -27.57 20.63 11.78
N ALA A 121 -27.11 21.65 12.50
CA ALA A 121 -27.63 23.01 12.36
C ALA A 121 -26.97 23.80 11.21
N ILE A 122 -25.87 23.29 10.64
CA ILE A 122 -25.18 23.92 9.51
C ILE A 122 -26.08 23.84 8.26
N PRO A 123 -26.35 24.97 7.57
CA PRO A 123 -27.29 25.03 6.44
C PRO A 123 -27.05 23.99 5.32
N ASP A 124 -25.78 23.71 5.00
CA ASP A 124 -25.40 22.80 3.93
C ASP A 124 -25.43 21.32 4.33
N VAL A 125 -25.57 21.00 5.62
CA VAL A 125 -25.74 19.62 6.09
C VAL A 125 -27.17 19.15 5.80
N ASP A 126 -27.30 17.98 5.19
CA ASP A 126 -28.58 17.36 4.85
C ASP A 126 -28.96 16.29 5.86
N TRP A 127 -28.04 15.37 6.12
CA TRP A 127 -28.31 14.16 6.88
C TRP A 127 -27.10 13.77 7.74
N ILE A 128 -27.34 13.32 8.97
CA ILE A 128 -26.32 12.73 9.83
C ILE A 128 -26.81 11.38 10.35
N ASP A 129 -25.97 10.35 10.22
CA ASP A 129 -26.26 9.01 10.69
C ASP A 129 -25.05 8.35 11.35
N LEU A 130 -25.24 7.22 12.02
CA LEU A 130 -24.15 6.41 12.57
C LEU A 130 -23.31 5.80 11.45
N ALA A 131 -21.99 5.85 11.60
CA ALA A 131 -21.03 5.15 10.74
C ALA A 131 -20.67 3.74 11.28
N ASP A 132 -21.49 3.17 12.19
CA ASP A 132 -21.24 1.86 12.82
C ASP A 132 -21.30 0.71 11.79
N ASP A 133 -20.13 0.18 11.42
CA ASP A 133 -19.96 -0.89 10.44
C ASP A 133 -19.36 -2.16 11.08
N GLU A 134 -20.18 -3.21 11.28
CA GLU A 134 -19.67 -4.58 11.28
C GLU A 134 -19.63 -5.09 9.84
N PHE A 135 -18.44 -5.20 9.27
CA PHE A 135 -18.27 -5.74 7.93
C PHE A 135 -18.33 -7.27 7.93
N LEU A 136 -19.02 -7.84 6.94
CA LEU A 136 -19.05 -9.28 6.72
C LEU A 136 -17.89 -9.73 5.82
N ILE A 137 -17.41 -10.94 6.08
CA ILE A 137 -16.27 -11.62 5.44
C ILE A 137 -16.31 -11.50 3.90
N HIS A 138 -15.12 -11.33 3.30
CA HIS A 138 -14.80 -11.76 1.94
C HIS A 138 -15.50 -13.11 1.64
N ASP A 139 -16.17 -13.25 0.50
CA ASP A 139 -16.86 -14.49 0.19
C ASP A 139 -15.90 -15.68 0.29
N PRO A 140 -16.27 -16.78 0.98
CA PRO A 140 -15.37 -17.92 1.09
C PRO A 140 -15.05 -18.40 -0.33
N ILE A 141 -13.77 -18.26 -0.71
CA ILE A 141 -13.27 -18.93 -1.90
C ILE A 141 -13.40 -20.43 -1.66
N ILE A 142 -13.83 -21.16 -2.67
CA ILE A 142 -13.78 -22.62 -2.60
C ILE A 142 -12.37 -22.99 -3.05
N PRO A 143 -11.47 -23.39 -2.14
CA PRO A 143 -10.11 -23.71 -2.51
C PRO A 143 -10.13 -24.93 -3.40
N SER A 144 -9.35 -24.91 -4.46
CA SER A 144 -9.07 -26.12 -5.23
C SER A 144 -7.56 -26.41 -5.18
N LYS A 145 -7.10 -27.28 -6.08
CA LYS A 145 -5.78 -27.88 -6.06
C LYS A 145 -4.70 -26.87 -6.44
N LYS A 146 -3.55 -26.92 -5.74
CA LYS A 146 -2.30 -26.28 -6.18
C LYS A 146 -2.01 -26.65 -7.63
N SER A 147 -1.74 -25.65 -8.46
CA SER A 147 -1.47 -25.79 -9.88
C SER A 147 -0.05 -25.34 -10.21
N THR A 148 0.36 -25.53 -11.46
CA THR A 148 1.66 -25.09 -11.98
C THR A 148 1.45 -24.29 -13.25
N ALA A 149 2.45 -23.50 -13.64
CA ALA A 149 2.49 -22.93 -14.97
C ALA A 149 2.37 -24.02 -16.04
N THR A 150 1.72 -23.69 -17.15
CA THR A 150 1.54 -24.53 -18.32
C THR A 150 2.26 -23.90 -19.50
N VAL A 151 3.30 -24.56 -20.02
CA VAL A 151 4.10 -24.01 -21.13
C VAL A 151 3.22 -23.78 -22.37
N ASN A 152 3.20 -22.54 -22.89
CA ASN A 152 2.30 -22.09 -23.95
C ASN A 152 0.81 -22.33 -23.64
N GLY A 153 0.45 -22.35 -22.35
CA GLY A 153 -0.92 -22.55 -21.90
C GLY A 153 -1.78 -21.32 -22.13
N VAL A 154 -3.08 -21.56 -22.30
CA VAL A 154 -4.12 -20.54 -22.23
C VAL A 154 -5.17 -21.08 -21.26
N GLU A 155 -5.51 -20.30 -20.24
CA GLU A 155 -6.53 -20.72 -19.27
C GLU A 155 -7.91 -20.88 -19.98
N PRO A 156 -8.63 -22.01 -19.80
CA PRO A 156 -9.88 -22.28 -20.53
C PRO A 156 -10.96 -21.20 -20.38
N GLY A 157 -10.99 -20.51 -19.24
CA GLY A 157 -11.90 -19.38 -19.03
C GLY A 157 -11.67 -18.21 -20.01
N LEU A 158 -10.43 -18.00 -20.46
CA LEU A 158 -10.11 -16.97 -21.45
C LEU A 158 -10.65 -17.34 -22.83
N GLU A 159 -10.56 -18.63 -23.18
CA GLU A 159 -11.15 -19.17 -24.43
C GLU A 159 -12.68 -19.10 -24.40
N ALA A 160 -13.29 -19.41 -23.25
CA ALA A 160 -14.75 -19.40 -23.06
C ALA A 160 -15.40 -18.04 -23.35
N ILE A 161 -14.66 -16.94 -23.18
CA ILE A 161 -15.14 -15.57 -23.44
C ILE A 161 -14.63 -14.98 -24.76
N ASN A 162 -13.98 -15.80 -25.61
CA ASN A 162 -13.36 -15.39 -26.88
C ASN A 162 -12.27 -14.32 -26.77
N ALA A 163 -11.55 -14.23 -25.64
CA ALA A 163 -10.38 -13.35 -25.52
C ALA A 163 -9.26 -13.64 -26.56
N PRO A 164 -8.96 -14.90 -26.93
CA PRO A 164 -7.95 -15.19 -27.95
C PRO A 164 -8.21 -14.57 -29.33
N GLU A 165 -9.46 -14.30 -29.70
CA GLU A 165 -9.77 -13.62 -30.96
C GLU A 165 -9.30 -12.15 -30.94
N MET A 166 -9.37 -11.50 -29.78
CA MET A 166 -8.81 -10.15 -29.60
C MET A 166 -7.28 -10.16 -29.71
N TRP A 167 -6.61 -11.17 -29.14
CA TRP A 167 -5.15 -11.30 -29.22
C TRP A 167 -4.67 -11.53 -30.66
N LYS A 168 -5.43 -12.27 -31.49
CA LYS A 168 -5.13 -12.42 -32.93
C LYS A 168 -5.21 -11.09 -33.68
N LEU A 169 -6.14 -10.22 -33.29
CA LEU A 169 -6.23 -8.85 -33.82
C LEU A 169 -5.04 -7.99 -33.36
N GLY A 170 -4.45 -8.32 -32.21
CA GLY A 170 -3.24 -7.67 -31.66
C GLY A 170 -3.51 -6.92 -30.35
N TYR A 171 -4.77 -6.91 -29.88
CA TYR A 171 -5.14 -6.28 -28.62
C TYR A 171 -4.70 -7.17 -27.45
N THR A 172 -4.03 -6.57 -26.48
CA THR A 172 -3.48 -7.25 -25.30
C THR A 172 -3.79 -6.52 -23.99
N GLY A 173 -4.41 -5.34 -24.04
CA GLY A 173 -4.56 -4.40 -22.95
C GLY A 173 -3.44 -3.36 -22.90
N ARG A 174 -2.60 -3.25 -23.93
CA ARG A 174 -1.43 -2.36 -23.94
C ARG A 174 -1.83 -0.90 -23.73
N GLY A 175 -1.05 -0.19 -22.92
CA GLY A 175 -1.30 1.22 -22.60
C GLY A 175 -2.56 1.47 -21.76
N ARG A 176 -3.22 0.41 -21.27
CA ARG A 176 -4.41 0.49 -20.41
C ARG A 176 -4.03 0.19 -18.97
N LEU A 177 -4.74 0.82 -18.03
CA LEU A 177 -4.47 0.72 -16.60
C LEU A 177 -5.67 0.12 -15.88
N LEU A 178 -5.42 -0.89 -15.04
CA LEU A 178 -6.43 -1.49 -14.18
C LEU A 178 -6.14 -1.20 -12.71
N TYR A 179 -7.19 -1.00 -11.91
CA TYR A 179 -7.10 -0.96 -10.47
C TYR A 179 -7.70 -2.23 -9.85
N ASN A 180 -6.85 -3.03 -9.22
CA ASN A 180 -7.26 -4.21 -8.47
C ASN A 180 -7.55 -3.85 -7.02
N TYR A 181 -8.83 -3.69 -6.70
CA TYR A 181 -9.30 -3.33 -5.37
C TYR A 181 -9.59 -4.62 -4.58
N ASP A 182 -8.62 -5.08 -3.78
CA ASP A 182 -8.64 -6.43 -3.20
C ASP A 182 -7.80 -6.56 -1.91
N THR A 183 -7.28 -7.76 -1.61
CA THR A 183 -6.51 -8.11 -0.41
C THR A 183 -5.01 -7.79 -0.50
N GLY A 184 -4.60 -7.09 -1.55
CA GLY A 184 -3.20 -6.88 -1.90
C GLY A 184 -2.64 -7.87 -2.94
N VAL A 185 -1.44 -7.56 -3.43
CA VAL A 185 -0.81 -8.23 -4.58
C VAL A 185 0.68 -8.45 -4.33
N TRP A 186 1.18 -9.63 -4.67
CA TRP A 186 2.62 -9.88 -4.78
C TRP A 186 3.19 -9.22 -6.05
N ALA A 187 3.66 -7.98 -5.93
CA ALA A 187 4.10 -7.19 -7.09
C ALA A 187 5.24 -7.81 -7.91
N THR A 188 6.02 -8.72 -7.31
CA THR A 188 7.13 -9.42 -7.97
C THR A 188 6.73 -10.64 -8.78
N HIS A 189 5.44 -11.03 -8.76
CA HIS A 189 5.00 -12.23 -9.48
C HIS A 189 5.32 -12.16 -10.98
N PRO A 190 6.01 -13.17 -11.55
CA PRO A 190 6.56 -13.11 -12.90
C PRO A 190 5.49 -12.91 -13.98
N ALA A 191 4.25 -13.33 -13.71
CA ALA A 191 3.14 -13.15 -14.62
C ALA A 191 2.79 -11.67 -14.90
N PHE A 192 3.12 -10.71 -14.03
CA PHE A 192 2.70 -9.30 -14.20
C PHE A 192 3.63 -8.25 -13.58
N SER A 193 4.75 -8.65 -12.98
CA SER A 193 5.65 -7.75 -12.25
C SER A 193 6.21 -6.59 -13.07
N ASN A 194 6.53 -6.85 -14.33
CA ASN A 194 7.04 -5.82 -15.24
C ASN A 194 6.03 -4.70 -15.54
N ARG A 195 4.73 -4.94 -15.32
CA ARG A 195 3.63 -4.01 -15.63
C ARG A 195 3.00 -3.40 -14.38
N PHE A 196 3.64 -3.56 -13.22
CA PHE A 196 3.27 -2.80 -12.05
C PHE A 196 3.50 -1.31 -12.31
N LEU A 197 2.49 -0.47 -12.07
CA LEU A 197 2.58 0.98 -12.30
C LEU A 197 3.72 1.62 -11.50
N GLY A 198 4.09 1.04 -10.34
CA GLY A 198 5.21 1.50 -9.50
C GLY A 198 6.59 1.42 -10.18
N ASN A 199 6.71 0.69 -11.30
CA ASN A 199 7.92 0.71 -12.12
C ASN A 199 8.02 1.95 -13.02
N TYR A 200 6.98 2.78 -13.08
CA TYR A 200 6.80 3.89 -14.02
C TYR A 200 6.43 5.20 -13.28
N LYS A 201 5.68 5.10 -12.19
CA LYS A 201 5.17 6.20 -11.36
C LYS A 201 5.55 6.01 -9.89
N PRO A 202 5.57 7.09 -9.06
CA PRO A 202 5.74 6.99 -7.61
C PRO A 202 4.88 5.89 -6.99
N LEU A 203 5.39 5.26 -5.93
CA LEU A 203 4.66 4.19 -5.26
C LEU A 203 3.31 4.68 -4.71
N SER A 204 3.27 5.92 -4.21
CA SER A 204 2.04 6.58 -3.74
C SER A 204 0.95 6.76 -4.80
N GLN A 205 1.30 6.71 -6.09
CA GLN A 205 0.36 6.76 -7.22
C GLN A 205 -0.03 5.37 -7.72
N SER A 206 0.68 4.33 -7.29
CA SER A 206 0.59 2.98 -7.84
C SER A 206 0.06 1.95 -6.83
N TRP A 207 0.19 2.24 -5.54
CA TRP A 207 -0.21 1.39 -4.44
C TRP A 207 -0.85 2.22 -3.33
N TYR A 208 -2.09 1.89 -3.00
CA TYR A 208 -2.79 2.49 -1.87
C TYR A 208 -2.75 1.55 -0.67
N GLY A 209 -1.77 1.79 0.21
CA GLY A 209 -1.52 1.00 1.40
C GLY A 209 -2.36 1.42 2.59
N LEU A 210 -3.43 0.69 2.87
CA LEU A 210 -4.22 0.85 4.09
C LEU A 210 -3.63 0.10 5.27
N LYS A 211 -2.98 -1.05 5.00
CA LYS A 211 -2.30 -1.83 6.03
C LYS A 211 -0.78 -1.73 5.90
N LYS A 212 -0.27 -1.73 4.68
CA LYS A 212 1.16 -1.62 4.39
C LYS A 212 1.45 -0.61 3.30
N ASN A 213 2.46 0.23 3.53
CA ASN A 213 2.92 1.24 2.57
C ASN A 213 3.66 0.66 1.35
N TYR A 214 3.72 -0.66 1.21
CA TYR A 214 4.33 -1.36 0.09
C TYR A 214 3.42 -2.52 -0.38
N PRO A 215 3.51 -2.93 -1.66
CA PRO A 215 2.73 -4.04 -2.19
C PRO A 215 2.99 -5.34 -1.43
N ASP A 216 1.93 -5.90 -0.85
CA ASP A 216 1.98 -7.18 -0.13
C ASP A 216 0.73 -8.00 -0.45
N GLY A 217 0.90 -9.26 -0.87
CA GLY A 217 -0.17 -10.21 -1.14
C GLY A 217 -0.41 -11.22 -0.02
N ARG A 218 0.18 -11.02 1.17
CA ARG A 218 0.21 -12.04 2.23
C ARG A 218 -1.06 -12.20 3.01
N ILE A 219 -1.81 -11.11 3.24
CA ILE A 219 -3.09 -11.18 3.96
C ILE A 219 -3.95 -12.26 3.33
N SER A 220 -4.01 -12.25 1.99
CA SER A 220 -4.57 -13.30 1.17
C SER A 220 -4.00 -13.19 -0.24
N ASN A 221 -3.74 -14.34 -0.86
CA ASN A 221 -3.35 -14.40 -2.28
C ASN A 221 -4.52 -14.14 -3.24
N HIS A 222 -5.70 -13.80 -2.71
CA HIS A 222 -6.89 -13.55 -3.51
C HIS A 222 -6.70 -12.41 -4.52
N GLY A 223 -6.20 -11.24 -4.07
CA GLY A 223 -5.87 -10.12 -4.96
C GLY A 223 -4.82 -10.46 -6.02
N THR A 224 -3.83 -11.29 -5.67
CA THR A 224 -2.83 -11.81 -6.64
C THR A 224 -3.50 -12.69 -7.71
N HIS A 225 -4.46 -13.52 -7.29
CA HIS A 225 -5.22 -14.39 -8.18
C HIS A 225 -6.15 -13.60 -9.11
N THR A 226 -6.89 -12.61 -8.59
CA THR A 226 -7.77 -11.74 -9.39
C THR A 226 -6.98 -10.93 -10.42
N LEU A 227 -5.85 -10.34 -10.01
CA LEU A 227 -4.95 -9.66 -10.93
C LEU A 227 -4.41 -10.59 -12.01
N GLY A 228 -3.99 -11.80 -11.66
CA GLY A 228 -3.52 -12.78 -12.64
C GLY A 228 -4.57 -13.12 -13.69
N THR A 229 -5.85 -13.20 -13.31
CA THR A 229 -6.97 -13.46 -14.25
C THR A 229 -7.27 -12.26 -15.14
N MET A 230 -7.02 -11.03 -14.68
CA MET A 230 -7.11 -9.84 -15.52
C MET A 230 -5.92 -9.69 -16.47
N ALA A 231 -4.69 -9.84 -15.98
CA ALA A 231 -3.50 -9.32 -16.66
C ALA A 231 -2.24 -10.22 -16.56
N GLY A 232 -2.36 -11.49 -16.19
CA GLY A 232 -1.23 -12.41 -16.06
C GLY A 232 -0.76 -13.06 -17.37
N LEU A 233 0.54 -12.94 -17.65
CA LEU A 233 1.29 -13.71 -18.64
C LEU A 233 2.68 -14.01 -18.08
N ASP A 234 2.96 -15.29 -17.82
CA ASP A 234 4.30 -15.74 -17.48
C ASP A 234 5.14 -15.77 -18.75
N THR A 235 6.02 -14.78 -18.93
CA THR A 235 6.81 -14.64 -20.15
C THR A 235 7.90 -15.71 -20.30
N ALA A 236 8.31 -16.36 -19.21
CA ALA A 236 9.31 -17.42 -19.25
C ALA A 236 8.74 -18.72 -19.82
N THR A 237 7.47 -19.00 -19.54
CA THR A 237 6.75 -20.19 -20.04
C THR A 237 5.75 -19.89 -21.15
N ASN A 238 5.54 -18.61 -21.46
CA ASN A 238 4.50 -18.10 -22.35
C ASN A 238 3.11 -18.60 -21.95
N ASP A 239 2.84 -18.65 -20.65
CA ASP A 239 1.58 -19.14 -20.08
C ASP A 239 0.62 -17.98 -19.82
N THR A 240 -0.47 -17.92 -20.57
CA THR A 240 -1.46 -16.84 -20.49
C THR A 240 -2.60 -17.24 -19.54
N ILE A 241 -2.63 -16.58 -18.38
CA ILE A 241 -3.69 -16.74 -17.38
C ILE A 241 -4.62 -15.52 -17.29
N GLY A 242 -4.22 -14.41 -17.91
CA GLY A 242 -4.95 -13.14 -17.92
C GLY A 242 -5.57 -12.81 -19.27
N VAL A 243 -6.74 -12.17 -19.23
CA VAL A 243 -7.45 -11.70 -20.45
C VAL A 243 -6.68 -10.58 -21.17
N ALA A 244 -6.24 -9.56 -20.43
CA ALA A 244 -5.53 -8.38 -20.91
C ALA A 244 -4.10 -8.35 -20.37
N PHE A 245 -3.30 -9.34 -20.77
CA PHE A 245 -1.95 -9.57 -20.27
C PHE A 245 -0.90 -8.49 -20.63
N GLY A 246 -1.26 -7.50 -21.47
CA GLY A 246 -0.46 -6.33 -21.80
C GLY A 246 -0.77 -5.09 -20.95
N ALA A 247 -1.80 -5.15 -20.09
CA ALA A 247 -2.22 -4.00 -19.26
C ALA A 247 -1.29 -3.74 -18.07
N TYR A 248 -1.19 -2.47 -17.71
CA TYR A 248 -0.59 -2.00 -16.45
C TYR A 248 -1.57 -2.18 -15.29
N TRP A 249 -1.04 -2.23 -14.08
CA TRP A 249 -1.86 -2.39 -12.89
C TRP A 249 -1.40 -1.55 -11.70
N MET A 250 -2.40 -1.10 -10.93
CA MET A 250 -2.31 -0.52 -9.60
C MET A 250 -3.22 -1.31 -8.65
N ALA A 251 -2.98 -1.24 -7.34
CA ALA A 251 -3.73 -2.03 -6.38
C ALA A 251 -3.77 -1.39 -4.98
N ASN A 252 -4.60 -1.95 -4.11
CA ASN A 252 -4.64 -1.66 -2.68
C ASN A 252 -4.67 -2.96 -1.86
N ASP A 253 -4.63 -2.83 -0.53
CA ASP A 253 -4.72 -3.94 0.43
C ASP A 253 -5.93 -3.81 1.39
N TYR A 254 -7.03 -3.21 0.91
CA TYR A 254 -8.24 -2.96 1.71
C TYR A 254 -8.80 -4.24 2.34
N VAL A 255 -8.97 -5.30 1.55
CA VAL A 255 -9.72 -6.49 1.98
C VAL A 255 -8.89 -7.36 2.94
N ASN A 256 -9.51 -7.88 4.01
CA ASN A 256 -8.84 -8.73 5.00
C ASN A 256 -9.09 -10.24 4.75
N SER A 257 -8.44 -11.10 5.54
CA SER A 257 -8.62 -12.57 5.49
C SER A 257 -9.36 -13.21 6.67
N THR A 258 -9.83 -12.46 7.67
CA THR A 258 -10.53 -13.01 8.85
C THR A 258 -11.73 -12.18 9.30
N VAL A 259 -12.69 -12.81 9.97
CA VAL A 259 -13.99 -12.27 10.44
C VAL A 259 -13.96 -10.96 11.27
N ALA A 260 -12.81 -10.46 11.72
CA ALA A 260 -12.78 -9.46 12.80
C ALA A 260 -12.55 -7.99 12.39
N THR A 261 -12.03 -7.68 11.19
CA THR A 261 -11.52 -6.32 10.91
C THR A 261 -11.43 -5.97 9.41
N LEU A 262 -12.56 -5.67 8.74
CA LEU A 262 -12.42 -4.81 7.54
C LEU A 262 -12.26 -3.36 7.99
N PRO A 263 -11.56 -2.54 7.19
CA PRO A 263 -11.36 -1.16 7.56
C PRO A 263 -12.64 -0.33 7.44
N PRO A 264 -12.77 0.77 8.21
CA PRO A 264 -13.95 1.65 8.19
C PRO A 264 -14.34 2.09 6.78
N ILE A 265 -15.62 2.39 6.57
CA ILE A 265 -16.10 2.86 5.26
C ILE A 265 -15.36 4.11 4.75
N ALA A 266 -14.84 4.94 5.65
CA ALA A 266 -13.96 6.06 5.32
C ALA A 266 -12.77 5.61 4.46
N GLU A 267 -12.12 4.50 4.81
CA GLU A 267 -11.00 3.94 4.05
C GLU A 267 -11.46 3.37 2.69
N MET A 268 -12.68 2.83 2.64
CA MET A 268 -13.25 2.35 1.37
C MET A 268 -13.43 3.50 0.38
N ILE A 269 -14.07 4.58 0.84
CA ILE A 269 -14.30 5.80 0.05
C ILE A 269 -12.97 6.41 -0.34
N GLN A 270 -12.01 6.47 0.58
CA GLN A 270 -10.69 7.03 0.33
C GLN A 270 -9.95 6.30 -0.79
N ALA A 271 -10.04 4.98 -0.85
CA ALA A 271 -9.38 4.19 -1.89
C ALA A 271 -10.00 4.38 -3.29
N PHE A 272 -11.31 4.65 -3.38
CA PHE A 272 -11.94 5.06 -4.66
C PHE A 272 -11.59 6.50 -5.02
N GLU A 273 -11.56 7.40 -4.04
CA GLU A 273 -11.15 8.79 -4.23
C GLU A 273 -9.69 8.90 -4.71
N TRP A 274 -8.80 8.09 -4.13
CA TRP A 274 -7.42 7.97 -4.57
C TRP A 274 -7.34 7.48 -6.01
N ALA A 275 -8.09 6.44 -6.40
CA ALA A 275 -8.07 5.93 -7.78
C ALA A 275 -8.53 6.97 -8.81
N LEU A 276 -9.38 7.93 -8.41
CA LEU A 276 -9.82 9.02 -9.28
C LEU A 276 -8.75 10.12 -9.46
N ASN A 277 -7.79 10.22 -8.54
CA ASN A 277 -6.74 11.25 -8.53
C ASN A 277 -5.48 10.80 -7.76
N PRO A 278 -4.73 9.79 -8.23
CA PRO A 278 -3.64 9.19 -7.45
C PRO A 278 -2.48 10.14 -7.17
N ASP A 279 -2.18 11.05 -8.10
CA ASP A 279 -1.12 12.05 -7.98
C ASP A 279 -1.55 13.38 -7.33
N GLY A 280 -2.85 13.58 -7.12
CA GLY A 280 -3.41 14.83 -6.62
C GLY A 280 -3.52 15.96 -7.66
N ASP A 281 -3.05 15.76 -8.89
CA ASP A 281 -3.07 16.73 -9.97
C ASP A 281 -4.35 16.60 -10.80
N THR A 282 -5.29 17.52 -10.59
CA THR A 282 -6.54 17.56 -11.37
C THR A 282 -6.36 17.88 -12.86
N SER A 283 -5.14 18.07 -13.36
CA SER A 283 -4.80 18.32 -14.77
C SER A 283 -4.39 17.08 -15.55
N THR A 284 -4.06 15.99 -14.86
CA THR A 284 -3.64 14.70 -15.42
C THR A 284 -4.79 13.68 -15.39
N SER A 285 -4.64 12.62 -16.18
CA SER A 285 -5.55 11.45 -16.17
C SER A 285 -4.88 10.15 -16.62
N ASP A 286 -3.57 10.19 -16.92
CA ASP A 286 -2.81 9.03 -17.42
C ASP A 286 -2.54 7.98 -16.31
N ASP A 287 -2.78 8.35 -15.06
CA ASP A 287 -2.70 7.54 -13.84
C ASP A 287 -4.07 7.10 -13.32
N VAL A 288 -5.16 7.49 -13.97
CA VAL A 288 -6.52 7.06 -13.62
C VAL A 288 -6.82 5.72 -14.32
N PRO A 289 -7.30 4.69 -13.61
CA PRO A 289 -7.54 3.38 -14.20
C PRO A 289 -8.74 3.41 -15.16
N ASP A 290 -8.65 2.62 -16.23
CA ASP A 290 -9.76 2.38 -17.16
C ASP A 290 -10.86 1.50 -16.54
N VAL A 291 -10.49 0.64 -15.59
CA VAL A 291 -11.38 -0.29 -14.90
C VAL A 291 -10.97 -0.51 -13.43
N ILE A 292 -11.97 -0.59 -12.55
CA ILE A 292 -11.81 -1.04 -11.16
C ILE A 292 -12.48 -2.41 -11.04
N ASN A 293 -11.72 -3.41 -10.57
CA ASN A 293 -12.24 -4.73 -10.25
C ASN A 293 -12.44 -4.86 -8.74
N ASN A 294 -13.68 -5.13 -8.33
CA ASN A 294 -14.08 -5.25 -6.93
C ASN A 294 -14.56 -6.67 -6.65
N SER A 295 -13.65 -7.51 -6.16
CA SER A 295 -13.94 -8.92 -5.84
C SER A 295 -14.22 -9.14 -4.35
N TRP A 296 -14.98 -8.22 -3.77
CA TRP A 296 -15.37 -8.17 -2.36
C TRP A 296 -16.83 -7.71 -2.25
N ARG A 297 -17.41 -7.81 -1.06
CA ARG A 297 -18.76 -7.34 -0.76
C ARG A 297 -18.78 -6.51 0.53
N TRP A 298 -19.86 -5.78 0.73
CA TRP A 298 -20.11 -5.01 1.94
C TRP A 298 -21.21 -5.68 2.79
N ARG A 299 -21.48 -5.10 3.95
CA ARG A 299 -22.46 -5.49 4.95
C ARG A 299 -23.84 -5.46 4.33
N ASP A 300 -24.56 -6.53 4.56
CA ASP A 300 -25.92 -6.73 4.10
C ASP A 300 -26.90 -6.26 5.18
N ASP A 301 -27.05 -4.94 5.34
CA ASP A 301 -28.07 -4.42 6.24
C ASP A 301 -29.48 -4.63 5.65
N PRO A 302 -30.49 -5.01 6.46
CA PRO A 302 -31.86 -5.25 6.00
C PRO A 302 -32.56 -4.02 5.40
N ASP A 303 -31.93 -2.84 5.45
CA ASP A 303 -32.54 -1.55 5.19
C ASP A 303 -32.15 -0.98 3.83
N THR A 304 -33.09 -0.27 3.21
CA THR A 304 -32.99 0.32 1.85
C THR A 304 -31.97 1.47 1.72
N VAL A 305 -31.24 1.79 2.78
CA VAL A 305 -30.30 2.94 2.85
C VAL A 305 -29.19 2.81 1.80
N GLN A 306 -28.67 1.60 1.56
CA GLN A 306 -27.63 1.36 0.56
C GLN A 306 -28.16 1.42 -0.88
N CYS A 307 -29.48 1.41 -1.09
CA CYS A 307 -30.08 1.61 -2.40
C CYS A 307 -30.20 3.11 -2.78
N GLY A 308 -29.63 4.00 -1.97
CA GLY A 308 -29.59 5.44 -2.15
C GLY A 308 -28.35 6.06 -1.49
N GLY A 309 -28.37 7.37 -1.27
CA GLY A 309 -27.34 8.09 -0.51
C GLY A 309 -25.96 8.12 -1.16
N TYR A 310 -24.95 8.38 -0.34
CA TYR A 310 -23.57 8.61 -0.78
C TYR A 310 -22.91 7.40 -1.46
N VAL A 311 -23.28 6.15 -1.11
CA VAL A 311 -22.72 4.95 -1.77
C VAL A 311 -23.11 4.88 -3.24
N VAL A 312 -24.38 5.16 -3.54
CA VAL A 312 -24.86 5.28 -4.91
C VAL A 312 -24.14 6.41 -5.64
N GLN A 313 -23.94 7.55 -4.96
CA GLN A 313 -23.20 8.68 -5.54
C GLN A 313 -21.75 8.32 -5.84
N LEU A 314 -21.10 7.50 -5.00
CA LEU A 314 -19.74 7.01 -5.24
C LEU A 314 -19.67 6.21 -6.54
N MET A 315 -20.57 5.24 -6.74
CA MET A 315 -20.61 4.42 -7.95
C MET A 315 -20.86 5.29 -9.19
N ASN A 316 -21.80 6.24 -9.11
CA ASN A 316 -22.07 7.18 -10.20
C ASN A 316 -20.87 8.09 -10.50
N ALA A 317 -20.09 8.49 -9.48
CA ALA A 317 -18.89 9.32 -9.67
C ALA A 317 -17.81 8.58 -10.47
N ILE A 318 -17.59 7.31 -10.16
CA ILE A 318 -16.63 6.45 -10.88
C ILE A 318 -17.06 6.26 -12.33
N GLU A 319 -18.33 5.96 -12.59
CA GLU A 319 -18.84 5.86 -13.96
C GLU A 319 -18.75 7.18 -14.73
N ALA A 320 -19.11 8.31 -14.09
CA ALA A 320 -19.04 9.63 -14.71
C ALA A 320 -17.61 10.04 -15.07
N ALA A 321 -16.61 9.52 -14.34
CA ALA A 321 -15.19 9.67 -14.68
C ALA A 321 -14.78 8.82 -15.91
N GLY A 322 -15.68 8.00 -16.45
CA GLY A 322 -15.44 7.13 -17.60
C GLY A 322 -14.80 5.79 -17.21
N ILE A 323 -14.75 5.46 -15.92
CA ILE A 323 -14.11 4.26 -15.39
C ILE A 323 -15.14 3.12 -15.33
N ALA A 324 -14.78 1.94 -15.85
CA ALA A 324 -15.63 0.76 -15.70
C ALA A 324 -15.55 0.23 -14.26
N ASN A 325 -16.69 -0.05 -13.63
CA ASN A 325 -16.74 -0.50 -12.24
C ASN A 325 -17.39 -1.88 -12.14
N VAL A 326 -16.56 -2.91 -11.99
CA VAL A 326 -16.98 -4.32 -12.08
C VAL A 326 -16.98 -4.95 -10.70
N PHE A 327 -18.04 -5.68 -10.36
CA PHE A 327 -18.16 -6.39 -9.09
C PHE A 327 -18.42 -7.88 -9.27
N SER A 328 -17.85 -8.69 -8.38
CA SER A 328 -18.21 -10.10 -8.26
C SER A 328 -19.63 -10.28 -7.73
N GLY A 329 -20.48 -11.08 -8.37
CA GLY A 329 -21.90 -11.18 -8.01
C GLY A 329 -22.24 -11.84 -6.67
N GLY A 330 -21.30 -12.54 -6.05
CA GLY A 330 -21.45 -13.15 -4.74
C GLY A 330 -21.58 -14.68 -4.80
N ASN A 331 -21.22 -15.32 -3.69
CA ASN A 331 -21.14 -16.79 -3.58
C ASN A 331 -22.23 -17.43 -2.70
N ALA A 332 -23.42 -16.81 -2.60
CA ALA A 332 -24.51 -17.24 -1.72
C ALA A 332 -25.67 -17.97 -2.45
N GLY A 333 -25.48 -18.34 -3.72
CA GLY A 333 -26.43 -19.13 -4.50
C GLY A 333 -26.68 -20.54 -3.95
N PRO A 334 -27.62 -21.31 -4.54
CA PRO A 334 -28.30 -21.06 -5.81
C PRO A 334 -29.69 -20.41 -5.67
N ASN A 335 -30.10 -20.03 -4.45
CA ASN A 335 -31.42 -19.47 -4.20
C ASN A 335 -31.55 -18.06 -4.81
N ASN A 336 -32.77 -17.66 -5.14
CA ASN A 336 -33.06 -16.29 -5.60
C ASN A 336 -32.83 -15.27 -4.46
N SER A 337 -32.61 -14.01 -4.84
CA SER A 337 -32.38 -12.89 -3.93
C SER A 337 -31.20 -13.11 -2.98
N THR A 338 -30.12 -13.65 -3.53
CA THR A 338 -28.83 -13.90 -2.85
C THR A 338 -27.74 -12.91 -3.26
N ILE A 339 -28.07 -11.95 -4.14
CA ILE A 339 -27.22 -10.81 -4.47
C ILE A 339 -27.14 -9.85 -3.27
N SER A 340 -25.93 -9.44 -2.89
CA SER A 340 -25.67 -8.58 -1.71
C SER A 340 -25.19 -7.18 -2.10
N ALA A 341 -24.96 -6.32 -1.11
CA ALA A 341 -24.31 -5.04 -1.33
C ALA A 341 -22.79 -5.17 -1.51
N PRO A 342 -22.15 -4.29 -2.31
CA PRO A 342 -22.78 -3.21 -3.09
C PRO A 342 -23.37 -3.67 -4.43
N GLN A 343 -23.21 -4.94 -4.83
CA GLN A 343 -23.55 -5.44 -6.17
C GLN A 343 -25.02 -5.34 -6.55
N ARG A 344 -25.90 -5.31 -5.54
CA ARG A 344 -27.34 -5.11 -5.70
C ARG A 344 -27.73 -3.69 -6.13
N ILE A 345 -26.81 -2.73 -6.07
CA ILE A 345 -27.06 -1.29 -6.30
C ILE A 345 -27.11 -1.00 -7.80
N ASN A 346 -28.31 -0.89 -8.35
CA ASN A 346 -28.50 -0.71 -9.79
C ASN A 346 -29.15 0.65 -10.06
N THR A 347 -28.35 1.71 -10.28
CA THR A 347 -28.87 3.00 -10.79
C THR A 347 -29.01 2.97 -12.30
N ASN A 348 -28.16 2.19 -12.96
CA ASN A 348 -28.18 1.88 -14.37
C ASN A 348 -27.47 0.52 -14.58
N LYS A 349 -27.59 -0.05 -15.79
CA LYS A 349 -27.07 -1.38 -16.12
C LYS A 349 -25.57 -1.59 -15.90
N THR A 350 -24.77 -0.53 -15.68
CA THR A 350 -23.31 -0.59 -15.55
C THR A 350 -22.77 -0.12 -14.19
N SER A 351 -23.61 0.46 -13.30
CA SER A 351 -23.15 1.16 -12.09
C SER A 351 -22.41 0.31 -11.08
N THR A 352 -22.90 -0.91 -10.85
CA THR A 352 -22.17 -1.95 -10.11
C THR A 352 -22.25 -3.25 -10.92
N PHE A 353 -21.61 -3.25 -12.09
CA PHE A 353 -21.75 -4.31 -13.07
C PHE A 353 -21.42 -5.68 -12.46
N SER A 354 -22.46 -6.44 -12.12
CA SER A 354 -22.37 -7.63 -11.30
C SER A 354 -22.16 -8.86 -12.17
N VAL A 355 -21.16 -9.66 -11.82
CA VAL A 355 -20.73 -10.79 -12.66
C VAL A 355 -20.98 -12.11 -11.93
N GLY A 356 -21.86 -12.94 -12.50
CA GLY A 356 -22.09 -14.32 -12.03
C GLY A 356 -21.04 -15.30 -12.57
N SER A 357 -21.01 -16.49 -11.99
CA SER A 357 -19.97 -17.50 -12.25
C SER A 357 -20.51 -18.70 -13.05
N VAL A 358 -19.81 -19.07 -14.11
CA VAL A 358 -19.96 -20.36 -14.82
C VAL A 358 -18.69 -21.22 -14.69
N ASN A 359 -18.80 -22.52 -14.97
CA ASN A 359 -17.65 -23.40 -15.10
C ASN A 359 -17.13 -23.43 -16.55
N GLY A 360 -16.14 -22.59 -16.84
CA GLY A 360 -15.48 -22.50 -18.15
C GLY A 360 -14.59 -23.70 -18.52
N ASN A 361 -14.34 -24.64 -17.59
CA ASN A 361 -13.55 -25.84 -17.84
C ASN A 361 -14.38 -27.00 -18.44
N LEU A 362 -15.70 -26.84 -18.53
CA LEU A 362 -16.62 -27.85 -19.08
C LEU A 362 -16.96 -27.56 -20.54
N THR A 363 -17.70 -28.44 -21.20
CA THR A 363 -18.13 -28.21 -22.58
C THR A 363 -19.27 -27.20 -22.65
N PHE A 364 -19.21 -26.27 -23.60
CA PHE A 364 -20.31 -25.36 -23.90
C PHE A 364 -21.63 -26.13 -24.19
N PRO A 365 -22.80 -25.67 -23.70
CA PRO A 365 -23.00 -24.49 -22.86
C PRO A 365 -22.45 -24.68 -21.43
N PHE A 366 -21.64 -23.72 -20.97
CA PHE A 366 -21.01 -23.78 -19.66
C PHE A 366 -22.08 -23.67 -18.54
N PRO A 367 -22.12 -24.60 -17.58
CA PRO A 367 -23.13 -24.57 -16.53
C PRO A 367 -22.85 -23.44 -15.53
N ILE A 368 -23.92 -22.83 -15.01
CA ILE A 368 -23.85 -21.92 -13.87
C ILE A 368 -23.24 -22.62 -12.64
N SER A 369 -22.31 -21.95 -11.98
CA SER A 369 -21.74 -22.40 -10.72
C SER A 369 -22.81 -22.41 -9.63
N SER A 370 -22.91 -23.48 -8.83
CA SER A 370 -23.98 -23.62 -7.84
C SER A 370 -23.99 -22.54 -6.76
N PHE A 371 -22.81 -21.97 -6.47
CA PHE A 371 -22.64 -20.89 -5.51
C PHE A 371 -22.96 -19.51 -6.07
N SER A 372 -23.09 -19.34 -7.40
CA SER A 372 -23.30 -18.02 -8.01
C SER A 372 -24.61 -17.41 -7.49
N SER A 373 -24.50 -16.25 -6.83
CA SER A 373 -25.64 -15.50 -6.36
C SER A 373 -26.54 -15.06 -7.51
N ARG A 374 -27.83 -14.85 -7.17
CA ARG A 374 -28.92 -14.62 -8.12
C ARG A 374 -29.82 -13.51 -7.63
N GLY A 375 -30.36 -12.75 -8.58
CA GLY A 375 -31.45 -11.82 -8.33
C GLY A 375 -32.78 -12.54 -8.03
N PRO A 376 -33.89 -11.78 -7.95
CA PRO A 376 -33.97 -10.34 -8.18
C PRO A 376 -33.27 -9.53 -7.08
N THR A 377 -32.83 -8.30 -7.42
CA THR A 377 -32.25 -7.36 -6.45
C THR A 377 -33.27 -6.91 -5.40
N GLN A 378 -32.76 -6.62 -4.20
CA GLN A 378 -33.51 -6.03 -3.09
C GLN A 378 -33.66 -4.51 -3.27
N CYS A 379 -32.81 -3.87 -4.09
CA CYS A 379 -32.93 -2.46 -4.42
C CYS A 379 -34.04 -2.20 -5.45
N PRO A 380 -34.69 -1.03 -5.42
CA PRO A 380 -35.78 -0.71 -6.31
C PRO A 380 -35.26 -0.46 -7.74
N GLY A 381 -35.38 -1.46 -8.62
CA GLY A 381 -35.22 -1.32 -10.06
C GLY A 381 -36.55 -1.45 -10.81
N THR A 382 -36.58 -1.07 -12.10
CA THR A 382 -37.70 -1.40 -12.99
C THR A 382 -37.17 -2.08 -14.26
N GLY A 383 -37.99 -2.96 -14.85
CA GLY A 383 -37.57 -3.75 -16.01
C GLY A 383 -36.32 -4.58 -15.73
N ASN A 384 -35.35 -4.49 -16.64
CA ASN A 384 -34.08 -5.21 -16.59
C ASN A 384 -33.23 -4.89 -15.35
N LEU A 385 -33.37 -3.69 -14.76
CA LEU A 385 -32.63 -3.31 -13.54
C LEU A 385 -33.05 -4.12 -12.29
N LYS A 386 -34.06 -4.99 -12.41
CA LYS A 386 -34.42 -5.95 -11.35
C LYS A 386 -33.62 -7.25 -11.44
N ILE A 387 -32.98 -7.52 -12.58
CA ILE A 387 -32.31 -8.79 -12.87
C ILE A 387 -30.85 -8.68 -12.48
N HIS A 388 -30.36 -9.70 -11.76
CA HIS A 388 -28.94 -9.87 -11.49
C HIS A 388 -28.56 -11.35 -11.57
N PRO A 389 -27.31 -11.68 -11.93
CA PRO A 389 -26.23 -10.75 -12.30
C PRO A 389 -26.52 -10.03 -13.63
N GLU A 390 -25.73 -9.02 -14.01
CA GLU A 390 -25.82 -8.38 -15.33
C GLU A 390 -25.40 -9.35 -16.44
N VAL A 391 -24.32 -10.08 -16.21
CA VAL A 391 -23.76 -11.11 -17.10
C VAL A 391 -23.09 -12.22 -16.30
N VAL A 392 -22.67 -13.29 -16.96
CA VAL A 392 -21.79 -14.30 -16.37
C VAL A 392 -20.45 -14.39 -17.08
N ALA A 393 -19.44 -14.85 -16.34
CA ALA A 393 -18.12 -15.19 -16.85
C ALA A 393 -17.55 -16.41 -16.09
N PRO A 394 -16.45 -17.03 -16.58
CA PRO A 394 -15.83 -18.17 -15.90
C PRO A 394 -15.36 -17.82 -14.50
N GLY A 395 -15.86 -18.53 -13.49
CA GLY A 395 -15.48 -18.31 -12.09
C GLY A 395 -15.42 -19.58 -11.26
N GLN A 396 -15.54 -20.76 -11.88
CA GLN A 396 -15.36 -22.04 -11.21
C GLN A 396 -14.15 -22.77 -11.77
N ASP A 397 -13.32 -23.28 -10.85
CA ASP A 397 -12.07 -23.97 -11.12
C ASP A 397 -11.10 -23.13 -11.98
N VAL A 398 -10.99 -21.83 -11.69
CA VAL A 398 -10.14 -20.90 -12.45
C VAL A 398 -8.72 -20.94 -11.90
N ARG A 399 -7.74 -21.20 -12.76
CA ARG A 399 -6.30 -21.14 -12.45
C ARG A 399 -5.77 -19.72 -12.61
N SER A 400 -4.96 -19.26 -11.66
CA SER A 400 -4.27 -17.97 -11.74
C SER A 400 -3.03 -17.91 -10.84
N ALA A 401 -2.39 -16.74 -10.81
CA ALA A 401 -1.22 -16.43 -10.01
C ALA A 401 -1.49 -16.55 -8.50
N TRP A 402 -0.46 -16.94 -7.74
CA TRP A 402 -0.56 -17.20 -6.32
C TRP A 402 0.80 -17.09 -5.63
N GLY A 403 0.90 -16.33 -4.54
CA GLY A 403 2.18 -16.07 -3.90
C GLY A 403 3.09 -15.20 -4.78
N THR A 404 4.38 -15.29 -4.53
CA THR A 404 5.42 -14.52 -5.23
C THR A 404 5.78 -15.11 -6.59
N ASP A 405 5.55 -16.40 -6.84
CA ASP A 405 5.91 -17.07 -8.11
C ASP A 405 5.02 -18.27 -8.48
N GLY A 406 3.99 -18.55 -7.69
CA GLY A 406 3.21 -19.78 -7.78
C GLY A 406 1.89 -19.63 -8.52
N TYR A 407 1.18 -20.76 -8.65
CA TYR A 407 -0.14 -20.82 -9.27
C TYR A 407 -1.09 -21.63 -8.41
N ASN A 408 -2.36 -21.23 -8.39
CA ASN A 408 -3.40 -21.96 -7.71
C ASN A 408 -4.69 -21.92 -8.52
N THR A 409 -5.60 -22.83 -8.22
CA THR A 409 -6.93 -22.86 -8.82
C THR A 409 -7.96 -22.67 -7.71
N ILE A 410 -8.88 -21.71 -7.86
CA ILE A 410 -9.94 -21.44 -6.89
C ILE A 410 -11.27 -21.15 -7.60
N SER A 411 -12.37 -21.20 -6.84
CA SER A 411 -13.70 -20.88 -7.37
C SER A 411 -14.37 -19.76 -6.56
N GLY A 412 -15.09 -18.91 -7.28
CA GLY A 412 -15.92 -17.82 -6.78
C GLY A 412 -16.33 -16.87 -7.92
N THR A 413 -17.38 -16.08 -7.72
CA THR A 413 -17.67 -14.94 -8.62
C THR A 413 -16.53 -13.93 -8.64
N SER A 414 -15.67 -13.93 -7.62
CA SER A 414 -14.41 -13.20 -7.57
C SER A 414 -13.42 -13.58 -8.68
N MET A 415 -13.57 -14.76 -9.30
CA MET A 415 -12.77 -15.14 -10.48
C MET A 415 -13.50 -14.79 -11.78
N ALA A 416 -14.82 -14.62 -11.74
CA ALA A 416 -15.63 -14.23 -12.89
C ALA A 416 -15.50 -12.72 -13.21
N ALA A 417 -15.59 -11.86 -12.20
CA ALA A 417 -15.45 -10.40 -12.39
C ALA A 417 -14.12 -9.98 -13.09
N PRO A 418 -12.96 -10.53 -12.70
CA PRO A 418 -11.69 -10.32 -13.40
C PRO A 418 -11.72 -10.62 -14.91
N HIS A 419 -12.50 -11.59 -15.37
CA HIS A 419 -12.63 -11.86 -16.81
C HIS A 419 -13.31 -10.70 -17.54
N VAL A 420 -14.34 -10.10 -16.93
CA VAL A 420 -15.04 -8.91 -17.47
C VAL A 420 -14.12 -7.69 -17.43
N SER A 421 -13.42 -7.46 -16.31
CA SER A 421 -12.48 -6.32 -16.21
C SER A 421 -11.35 -6.41 -17.23
N GLY A 422 -10.80 -7.60 -17.45
CA GLY A 422 -9.83 -7.84 -18.50
C GLY A 422 -10.41 -7.63 -19.91
N ALA A 423 -11.65 -8.05 -20.15
CA ALA A 423 -12.35 -7.79 -21.41
C ALA A 423 -12.50 -6.29 -21.70
N VAL A 424 -12.83 -5.49 -20.67
CA VAL A 424 -12.90 -4.02 -20.78
C VAL A 424 -11.57 -3.45 -21.24
N LEU A 425 -10.43 -3.90 -20.69
CA LEU A 425 -9.10 -3.40 -21.09
C LEU A 425 -8.78 -3.71 -22.56
N LEU A 426 -9.12 -4.91 -23.06
CA LEU A 426 -8.96 -5.25 -24.48
C LEU A 426 -9.81 -4.33 -25.37
N LEU A 427 -11.06 -4.07 -24.97
CA LEU A 427 -11.95 -3.18 -25.71
C LEU A 427 -11.51 -1.71 -25.60
N LYS A 428 -10.96 -1.28 -24.48
CA LYS A 428 -10.47 0.07 -24.26
C LYS A 428 -9.21 0.36 -25.08
N GLU A 429 -8.34 -0.62 -25.27
CA GLU A 429 -7.22 -0.50 -26.22
C GLU A 429 -7.71 -0.31 -27.66
N ALA A 430 -8.76 -1.06 -28.05
CA ALA A 430 -9.37 -0.92 -29.37
C ALA A 430 -10.13 0.41 -29.54
N PHE A 431 -10.82 0.88 -28.50
CA PHE A 431 -11.68 2.05 -28.54
C PHE A 431 -11.37 3.00 -27.37
N PRO A 432 -10.18 3.64 -27.34
CA PRO A 432 -9.77 4.50 -26.22
C PRO A 432 -10.70 5.70 -26.00
N GLN A 433 -11.45 6.10 -27.02
CA GLN A 433 -12.45 7.16 -26.98
C GLN A 433 -13.77 6.79 -26.28
N LEU A 434 -13.99 5.53 -25.91
CA LEU A 434 -15.23 5.07 -25.28
C LEU A 434 -15.10 5.00 -23.76
N SER A 435 -16.20 5.28 -23.06
CA SER A 435 -16.27 5.21 -21.59
C SER A 435 -16.39 3.76 -21.11
N GLY A 436 -16.05 3.51 -19.84
CA GLY A 436 -16.30 2.20 -19.21
C GLY A 436 -17.75 1.73 -19.35
N THR A 437 -18.72 2.65 -19.23
CA THR A 437 -20.14 2.38 -19.46
C THR A 437 -20.42 1.86 -20.87
N ASP A 438 -19.84 2.48 -21.91
CA ASP A 438 -20.03 2.04 -23.30
C ASP A 438 -19.50 0.62 -23.51
N LEU A 439 -18.33 0.31 -22.92
CA LEU A 439 -17.67 -0.98 -23.05
C LEU A 439 -18.40 -2.09 -22.29
N LEU A 440 -18.84 -1.81 -21.06
CA LEU A 440 -19.65 -2.74 -20.27
C LEU A 440 -21.02 -2.98 -20.91
N ASN A 441 -21.65 -1.95 -21.46
CA ASN A 441 -22.91 -2.10 -22.19
C ASN A 441 -22.72 -2.94 -23.46
N ALA A 442 -21.60 -2.80 -24.18
CA ALA A 442 -21.30 -3.67 -25.32
C ALA A 442 -21.16 -5.14 -24.91
N LEU A 443 -20.44 -5.44 -23.82
CA LEU A 443 -20.33 -6.78 -23.25
C LEU A 443 -21.70 -7.32 -22.81
N TYR A 444 -22.54 -6.48 -22.22
CA TYR A 444 -23.90 -6.83 -21.83
C TYR A 444 -24.75 -7.18 -23.05
N VAL A 445 -24.94 -6.28 -24.03
CA VAL A 445 -25.89 -6.50 -25.14
C VAL A 445 -25.45 -7.58 -26.14
N THR A 446 -24.16 -7.92 -26.17
CA THR A 446 -23.61 -8.97 -27.05
C THR A 446 -23.40 -10.30 -26.35
N ALA A 447 -23.70 -10.38 -25.04
CA ALA A 447 -23.61 -11.62 -24.28
C ALA A 447 -24.40 -12.74 -24.96
N ILE A 448 -23.82 -13.94 -24.94
CA ILE A 448 -24.44 -15.15 -25.46
C ILE A 448 -25.55 -15.53 -24.48
N ASP A 449 -26.81 -15.43 -24.89
CA ASP A 449 -27.98 -15.79 -24.09
C ASP A 449 -27.91 -17.26 -23.63
N MET A 450 -28.06 -17.47 -22.32
CA MET A 450 -27.87 -18.76 -21.65
C MET A 450 -29.06 -19.04 -20.73
N GLY A 451 -29.47 -20.31 -20.66
CA GLY A 451 -30.57 -20.70 -19.77
C GLY A 451 -31.94 -20.41 -20.38
N THR A 452 -32.74 -19.58 -19.73
CA THR A 452 -34.06 -19.21 -20.26
C THR A 452 -33.87 -18.21 -21.39
N ILE A 453 -34.71 -18.24 -22.43
CA ILE A 453 -34.59 -17.24 -23.51
C ILE A 453 -34.79 -15.83 -22.94
N GLY A 454 -33.80 -14.98 -23.18
CA GLY A 454 -33.74 -13.60 -22.69
C GLY A 454 -33.20 -13.47 -21.27
N GLU A 455 -32.97 -12.23 -20.86
CA GLU A 455 -32.35 -11.90 -19.59
C GLU A 455 -33.04 -12.56 -18.38
N ASP A 456 -32.26 -13.24 -17.52
CA ASP A 456 -32.78 -13.98 -16.37
C ASP A 456 -31.89 -13.88 -15.12
N ASN A 457 -32.45 -14.19 -13.94
CA ASN A 457 -31.73 -14.10 -12.66
C ASN A 457 -30.67 -15.20 -12.43
N THR A 458 -30.44 -16.07 -13.41
CA THR A 458 -29.41 -17.12 -13.34
C THR A 458 -28.17 -16.71 -14.11
N TYR A 459 -28.35 -16.28 -15.37
CA TYR A 459 -27.25 -15.95 -16.28
C TYR A 459 -27.15 -14.45 -16.62
N GLY A 460 -28.05 -13.62 -16.10
CA GLY A 460 -28.14 -12.22 -16.52
C GLY A 460 -28.53 -12.15 -17.99
N ASN A 461 -27.85 -11.29 -18.74
CA ASN A 461 -27.99 -11.25 -20.20
C ASN A 461 -27.18 -12.36 -20.92
N GLY A 462 -26.41 -13.17 -20.18
CA GLY A 462 -25.69 -14.31 -20.72
C GLY A 462 -24.17 -14.30 -20.45
N LEU A 463 -23.47 -15.20 -21.13
CA LEU A 463 -22.00 -15.29 -21.08
C LEU A 463 -21.37 -14.19 -21.93
N ILE A 464 -20.41 -13.44 -21.37
CA ILE A 464 -19.71 -12.41 -22.14
C ILE A 464 -18.94 -13.02 -23.32
N ASP A 465 -18.92 -12.28 -24.44
CA ASP A 465 -18.11 -12.58 -25.62
C ASP A 465 -17.38 -11.30 -26.03
N VAL A 466 -16.08 -11.22 -25.72
CA VAL A 466 -15.28 -10.00 -25.90
C VAL A 466 -15.15 -9.65 -27.39
N HIS A 467 -15.06 -10.65 -28.25
CA HIS A 467 -14.94 -10.43 -29.68
C HIS A 467 -16.27 -9.99 -30.30
N ALA A 468 -17.40 -10.54 -29.85
CA ALA A 468 -18.71 -10.05 -30.25
C ALA A 468 -18.93 -8.59 -29.82
N ALA A 469 -18.52 -8.23 -28.60
CA ALA A 469 -18.56 -6.84 -28.12
C ALA A 469 -17.69 -5.92 -28.99
N TYR A 470 -16.47 -6.34 -29.34
CA TYR A 470 -15.61 -5.61 -30.27
C TYR A 470 -16.28 -5.40 -31.64
N GLN A 471 -16.85 -6.47 -32.22
CA GLN A 471 -17.54 -6.39 -33.51
C GLN A 471 -18.77 -5.49 -33.47
N HIS A 472 -19.48 -5.46 -32.35
CA HIS A 472 -20.61 -4.56 -32.15
C HIS A 472 -20.16 -3.09 -32.14
N LEU A 473 -19.12 -2.76 -31.38
CA LEU A 473 -18.56 -1.41 -31.30
C LEU A 473 -17.96 -0.96 -32.65
N ALA A 474 -17.30 -1.87 -33.38
CA ALA A 474 -16.69 -1.59 -34.68
C ALA A 474 -17.71 -1.23 -35.79
N GLN A 475 -19.01 -1.44 -35.57
CA GLN A 475 -20.06 -1.03 -36.52
C GLN A 475 -20.29 0.49 -36.52
N SER A 476 -20.01 1.15 -35.40
CA SER A 476 -20.24 2.59 -35.21
C SER A 476 -18.98 3.37 -34.83
N HIS A 477 -17.88 2.69 -34.49
CA HIS A 477 -16.62 3.29 -34.10
C HIS A 477 -15.46 2.68 -34.88
N THR A 478 -14.44 3.49 -35.18
CA THR A 478 -13.20 2.99 -35.79
C THR A 478 -12.28 2.50 -34.67
N PRO A 479 -11.90 1.21 -34.66
CA PRO A 479 -10.93 0.72 -33.70
C PRO A 479 -9.52 1.22 -34.05
N VAL A 480 -8.69 1.45 -33.04
CA VAL A 480 -7.26 1.72 -33.20
C VAL A 480 -6.57 0.41 -33.58
N ASP A 481 -5.76 0.39 -34.64
CA ASP A 481 -5.02 -0.80 -35.06
C ASP A 481 -3.71 -0.91 -34.23
N PRO A 482 -3.58 -1.90 -33.33
CA PRO A 482 -2.41 -2.03 -32.46
C PRO A 482 -1.14 -2.44 -33.23
N LYS A 483 -1.27 -2.81 -34.51
CA LYS A 483 -0.14 -3.12 -35.42
C LYS A 483 0.31 -1.91 -36.23
N GLN A 484 -0.44 -0.81 -36.21
CA GLN A 484 -0.11 0.45 -36.89
C GLN A 484 0.05 1.56 -35.86
N VAL A 485 1.12 1.45 -35.06
CA VAL A 485 1.51 2.45 -34.09
C VAL A 485 2.56 3.36 -34.73
N ASP A 486 2.21 4.61 -34.99
CA ASP A 486 3.10 5.58 -35.63
C ASP A 486 4.28 5.96 -34.73
N TRP A 487 4.00 6.30 -33.46
CA TRP A 487 4.97 6.79 -32.49
C TRP A 487 4.76 6.13 -31.13
N ASP A 488 5.84 5.59 -30.56
CA ASP A 488 5.88 5.03 -29.21
C ASP A 488 7.36 4.88 -28.80
N ILE A 489 7.82 5.68 -27.83
CA ILE A 489 9.15 5.56 -27.23
C ILE A 489 9.05 5.09 -25.78
N ALA A 490 9.63 3.91 -25.51
CA ALA A 490 9.61 3.33 -24.18
C ALA A 490 10.94 3.51 -23.46
N VAL A 491 10.92 3.80 -22.16
CA VAL A 491 12.10 3.70 -21.29
C VAL A 491 12.23 2.25 -20.81
N LYS A 492 13.20 1.54 -21.37
CA LYS A 492 13.44 0.12 -21.07
C LYS A 492 14.22 -0.10 -19.79
N GLY A 493 15.08 0.84 -19.44
CA GLY A 493 15.94 0.69 -18.28
C GLY A 493 16.64 1.98 -17.93
N MET A 494 17.06 2.04 -16.68
CA MET A 494 17.83 3.14 -16.14
C MET A 494 18.93 2.54 -15.26
N ILE A 495 20.16 2.94 -15.53
CA ILE A 495 21.35 2.55 -14.77
C ILE A 495 21.94 3.82 -14.20
N TYR A 496 22.44 3.77 -12.98
CA TYR A 496 23.03 4.93 -12.33
C TYR A 496 24.38 4.54 -11.71
N SER A 497 25.47 5.04 -12.28
CA SER A 497 26.83 4.61 -11.94
C SER A 497 27.44 5.50 -10.85
N PRO A 498 28.20 4.94 -9.88
CA PRO A 498 28.72 3.56 -9.82
C PRO A 498 27.83 2.52 -9.11
N ILE A 499 26.52 2.77 -8.97
CA ILE A 499 25.60 1.82 -8.33
C ILE A 499 25.26 0.70 -9.31
N ASP A 500 25.45 -0.55 -8.85
CA ASP A 500 25.07 -1.78 -9.55
C ASP A 500 24.11 -2.65 -8.73
N THR A 501 23.65 -2.16 -7.57
CA THR A 501 22.73 -2.86 -6.66
C THR A 501 21.66 -1.92 -6.09
N ALA A 502 20.72 -2.42 -5.29
CA ALA A 502 19.70 -1.60 -4.64
C ALA A 502 20.25 -0.67 -3.53
N VAL A 503 21.55 -0.74 -3.21
CA VAL A 503 22.16 0.00 -2.09
C VAL A 503 23.43 0.72 -2.53
N THR A 504 23.66 1.91 -1.98
CA THR A 504 24.88 2.71 -2.18
C THR A 504 25.40 3.29 -0.87
N CYS A 505 26.72 3.48 -0.75
CA CYS A 505 27.38 3.82 0.51
C CYS A 505 28.23 5.08 0.41
N TRP A 506 29.19 5.11 -0.51
CA TRP A 506 30.26 6.11 -0.49
C TRP A 506 30.05 7.26 -1.46
N ASP A 507 29.46 6.97 -2.62
CA ASP A 507 29.29 7.95 -3.68
C ASP A 507 28.08 8.84 -3.41
N ASN A 508 28.23 10.13 -3.64
CA ASN A 508 27.11 11.09 -3.55
C ASN A 508 26.74 11.65 -4.92
N VAL A 509 27.56 11.41 -5.94
CA VAL A 509 27.38 11.92 -7.29
C VAL A 509 27.29 10.73 -8.23
N PHE A 510 26.24 10.68 -9.05
CA PHE A 510 26.00 9.56 -9.94
C PHE A 510 25.69 10.02 -11.36
N ASP A 511 26.18 9.25 -12.33
CA ASP A 511 25.81 9.36 -13.73
C ASP A 511 24.56 8.55 -14.01
N ILE A 512 23.54 9.15 -14.63
CA ILE A 512 22.32 8.44 -15.02
C ILE A 512 22.43 8.06 -16.49
N THR A 513 22.27 6.78 -16.80
CA THR A 513 22.16 6.25 -18.16
C THR A 513 20.74 5.73 -18.37
N VAL A 514 20.05 6.31 -19.35
CA VAL A 514 18.69 5.93 -19.72
C VAL A 514 18.75 5.13 -21.02
N THR A 515 18.04 4.00 -21.05
CA THR A 515 17.90 3.15 -22.23
C THR A 515 16.46 3.25 -22.74
N VAL A 516 16.32 3.65 -24.00
CA VAL A 516 15.04 3.79 -24.69
C VAL A 516 14.90 2.80 -25.84
N GLU A 517 13.67 2.44 -26.19
CA GLU A 517 13.33 1.60 -27.34
C GLU A 517 12.26 2.30 -28.18
N ASN A 518 12.41 2.26 -29.50
CA ASN A 518 11.37 2.75 -30.41
C ASN A 518 10.41 1.58 -30.71
N LEU A 519 9.19 1.64 -30.17
CA LEU A 519 8.13 0.66 -30.43
C LEU A 519 7.19 1.09 -31.56
N GLY A 520 7.33 2.32 -32.07
CA GLY A 520 6.57 2.87 -33.17
C GLY A 520 7.17 2.57 -34.55
N ALA A 521 6.37 2.76 -35.60
CA ALA A 521 6.74 2.54 -36.99
C ALA A 521 7.64 3.65 -37.55
N ASN A 522 7.51 4.88 -37.04
CA ASN A 522 8.28 6.02 -37.51
C ASN A 522 9.68 6.05 -36.90
N THR A 523 10.65 6.56 -37.66
CA THR A 523 12.00 6.81 -37.16
C THR A 523 11.98 8.02 -36.23
N ILE A 524 12.60 7.90 -35.05
CA ILE A 524 12.70 8.99 -34.08
C ILE A 524 14.08 9.65 -34.23
N ASP A 525 14.11 10.91 -34.65
CA ASP A 525 15.36 11.69 -34.81
C ASP A 525 15.80 12.36 -33.50
N SER A 526 14.85 12.73 -32.65
CA SER A 526 15.09 13.37 -31.37
C SER A 526 13.91 13.21 -30.43
N PHE A 527 14.16 13.33 -29.13
CA PHE A 527 13.16 13.33 -28.08
C PHE A 527 13.62 14.21 -26.91
N TYR A 528 12.71 14.52 -25.99
CA TYR A 528 13.00 15.22 -24.76
C TYR A 528 13.13 14.24 -23.60
N VAL A 529 14.02 14.54 -22.64
CA VAL A 529 14.19 13.77 -21.41
C VAL A 529 14.20 14.68 -20.20
N ASN A 530 13.53 14.23 -19.14
CA ASN A 530 13.61 14.77 -17.79
C ASN A 530 13.92 13.66 -16.78
N CYS A 531 14.68 14.00 -15.74
CA CYS A 531 14.92 13.12 -14.60
C CYS A 531 14.57 13.84 -13.30
N TRP A 532 14.07 13.10 -12.32
CA TRP A 532 13.74 13.57 -10.97
C TRP A 532 14.38 12.67 -9.93
N LEU A 533 14.85 13.27 -8.84
CA LEU A 533 15.27 12.58 -7.62
C LEU A 533 14.31 13.00 -6.50
N ASP A 534 13.62 12.04 -5.89
CA ASP A 534 12.64 12.24 -4.82
C ASP A 534 11.58 13.29 -5.19
N GLY A 535 11.09 13.22 -6.43
CA GLY A 535 10.13 14.17 -6.99
C GLY A 535 10.69 15.53 -7.39
N VAL A 536 11.97 15.83 -7.08
CA VAL A 536 12.62 17.08 -7.45
C VAL A 536 13.29 16.95 -8.83
N PRO A 537 12.95 17.81 -9.81
CA PRO A 537 13.55 17.73 -11.14
C PRO A 537 15.05 18.09 -11.10
N LEU A 538 15.88 17.28 -11.74
CA LEU A 538 17.33 17.52 -11.85
C LEU A 538 17.66 18.67 -12.82
N SER A 539 16.72 19.04 -13.69
CA SER A 539 16.81 20.17 -14.61
C SER A 539 15.53 21.00 -14.55
N SER A 540 15.65 22.34 -14.63
CA SER A 540 14.48 23.22 -14.74
C SER A 540 13.87 23.27 -16.14
N VAL A 541 14.54 22.68 -17.13
CA VAL A 541 14.10 22.62 -18.53
C VAL A 541 14.30 21.22 -19.09
N GLN A 542 13.44 20.84 -20.04
CA GLN A 542 13.59 19.60 -20.80
C GLN A 542 14.87 19.60 -21.61
N ILE A 543 15.54 18.45 -21.63
CA ILE A 543 16.79 18.25 -22.35
C ILE A 543 16.48 17.53 -23.66
N SER A 544 16.87 18.13 -24.78
CA SER A 544 16.75 17.47 -26.09
C SER A 544 17.89 16.48 -26.29
N VAL A 545 17.55 15.26 -26.70
CA VAL A 545 18.48 14.20 -27.06
C VAL A 545 18.33 13.92 -28.54
N VAL A 546 19.45 13.96 -29.27
CA VAL A 546 19.50 13.56 -30.68
C VAL A 546 19.70 12.05 -30.73
N ALA A 547 18.74 11.35 -31.33
CA ALA A 547 18.79 9.91 -31.50
C ALA A 547 19.77 9.51 -32.63
N PRO A 548 20.28 8.27 -32.64
CA PRO A 548 21.11 7.80 -33.73
C PRO A 548 20.28 7.72 -35.04
N PRO A 549 20.91 7.90 -36.23
CA PRO A 549 20.20 7.98 -37.53
C PRO A 549 19.32 6.79 -37.92
N ASN A 550 19.40 5.68 -37.19
CA ASN A 550 18.65 4.44 -37.44
C ASN A 550 17.84 4.04 -36.20
N PHE A 551 17.33 4.98 -35.40
CA PHE A 551 16.45 4.65 -34.28
C PHE A 551 15.04 4.32 -34.79
N THR A 552 14.93 3.19 -35.48
CA THR A 552 13.72 2.63 -36.09
C THR A 552 13.04 1.63 -35.16
N THR A 553 11.89 1.09 -35.55
CA THR A 553 11.13 0.10 -34.76
C THR A 553 11.98 -1.05 -34.24
N GLY A 554 11.89 -1.31 -32.94
CA GLY A 554 12.61 -2.36 -32.20
C GLY A 554 14.07 -2.02 -31.85
N GLU A 555 14.60 -0.90 -32.32
CA GLU A 555 15.96 -0.49 -31.97
C GLU A 555 16.00 0.06 -30.55
N VAL A 556 17.12 -0.21 -29.86
CA VAL A 556 17.36 0.20 -28.48
C VAL A 556 18.55 1.14 -28.44
N PHE A 557 18.41 2.25 -27.71
CA PHE A 557 19.41 3.31 -27.63
C PHE A 557 19.64 3.72 -26.18
N GLY A 558 20.90 3.73 -25.74
CA GLY A 558 21.31 4.20 -24.41
C GLY A 558 22.02 5.54 -24.49
N PHE A 559 21.69 6.48 -23.59
CA PHE A 559 22.37 7.76 -23.46
C PHE A 559 22.59 8.12 -21.99
N THR A 560 23.65 8.89 -21.72
CA THR A 560 23.91 9.45 -20.40
C THR A 560 23.20 10.79 -20.26
N PHE A 561 22.38 10.94 -19.22
CA PHE A 561 21.76 12.19 -18.85
C PHE A 561 22.85 13.21 -18.48
N PRO A 562 22.84 14.43 -19.03
CA PRO A 562 23.99 15.33 -18.95
C PRO A 562 24.18 16.00 -17.57
N ILE A 563 23.25 15.79 -16.63
CA ILE A 563 23.31 16.34 -15.27
C ILE A 563 23.49 15.17 -14.31
N HIS A 564 24.55 15.23 -13.50
CA HIS A 564 24.76 14.25 -12.44
C HIS A 564 23.71 14.40 -11.35
N MET A 565 23.23 13.28 -10.80
CA MET A 565 22.39 13.32 -9.61
C MET A 565 23.27 13.51 -8.36
N ASN A 566 22.77 14.22 -7.36
CA ASN A 566 23.43 14.36 -6.06
C ASN A 566 22.55 13.80 -4.95
N VAL A 567 23.02 12.76 -4.27
CA VAL A 567 22.33 12.11 -3.14
C VAL A 567 23.15 12.33 -1.88
N ASN A 568 22.67 13.20 -1.00
CA ASN A 568 23.39 13.60 0.23
C ASN A 568 22.67 13.18 1.52
N THR A 569 21.48 12.59 1.39
CA THR A 569 20.66 12.10 2.50
C THR A 569 20.71 10.58 2.53
N MET A 570 20.52 10.01 3.71
CA MET A 570 20.39 8.56 3.88
C MET A 570 18.93 8.15 3.68
N GLY A 571 18.74 6.88 3.34
CA GLY A 571 17.43 6.24 3.26
C GLY A 571 17.08 5.86 1.83
N GLU A 572 15.82 5.51 1.64
CA GLU A 572 15.25 5.20 0.34
C GLU A 572 15.16 6.45 -0.52
N HIS A 573 15.51 6.29 -1.80
CA HIS A 573 15.50 7.32 -2.81
C HIS A 573 14.78 6.83 -4.06
N GLU A 574 14.03 7.73 -4.69
CA GLU A 574 13.31 7.45 -5.94
C GLU A 574 13.94 8.23 -7.09
N LEU A 575 14.42 7.51 -8.10
CA LEU A 575 14.89 8.11 -9.36
C LEU A 575 13.88 7.80 -10.46
N ARG A 576 13.37 8.87 -11.10
CA ARG A 576 12.45 8.78 -12.23
C ARG A 576 13.09 9.39 -13.47
N ALA A 577 12.94 8.74 -14.61
CA ALA A 577 13.19 9.32 -15.93
C ALA A 577 11.89 9.30 -16.75
N LYS A 578 11.66 10.37 -17.52
CA LYS A 578 10.58 10.48 -18.49
C LYS A 578 11.14 10.94 -19.82
N VAL A 579 10.70 10.32 -20.90
CA VAL A 579 10.92 10.79 -22.27
C VAL A 579 9.62 11.25 -22.92
N GLU A 580 9.72 12.21 -23.83
CA GLU A 580 8.57 12.76 -24.54
C GLU A 580 8.94 13.03 -26.00
N LEU A 581 8.02 12.71 -26.91
CA LEU A 581 8.07 13.12 -28.31
C LEU A 581 7.22 14.37 -28.54
N ASP A 582 7.52 15.09 -29.62
CA ASP A 582 6.65 16.16 -30.15
C ASP A 582 5.38 15.60 -30.84
N PHE A 583 5.25 14.28 -30.90
CA PHE A 583 4.20 13.56 -31.62
C PHE A 583 3.30 12.78 -30.65
N PRO A 584 2.02 12.54 -31.00
CA PRO A 584 1.14 11.73 -30.17
C PRO A 584 1.64 10.30 -30.05
N GLU A 585 1.78 9.83 -28.81
CA GLU A 585 2.26 8.49 -28.50
C GLU A 585 1.13 7.54 -28.16
N TYR A 586 1.38 6.25 -28.40
CA TYR A 586 0.39 5.20 -28.18
C TYR A 586 0.28 4.76 -26.71
N ASP A 587 1.40 4.68 -25.98
CA ASP A 587 1.47 4.21 -24.59
C ASP A 587 2.32 5.16 -23.73
N LEU A 588 1.66 6.17 -23.15
CA LEU A 588 2.32 7.19 -22.32
C LEU A 588 2.89 6.67 -20.99
N ILE A 589 2.50 5.49 -20.55
CA ILE A 589 2.99 4.93 -19.28
C ILE A 589 4.43 4.44 -19.48
N ASN A 590 4.74 3.83 -20.63
CA ASN A 590 6.06 3.27 -20.91
C ASN A 590 7.14 4.33 -21.18
N ASN A 591 6.74 5.58 -21.44
CA ASN A 591 7.61 6.74 -21.59
C ASN A 591 8.41 7.06 -20.32
N GLU A 592 8.10 6.40 -19.21
CA GLU A 592 8.67 6.66 -17.92
C GLU A 592 9.30 5.41 -17.33
N ARG A 593 10.26 5.60 -16.42
CA ARG A 593 10.75 4.52 -15.58
C ARG A 593 11.11 5.06 -14.22
N MET A 594 10.72 4.33 -13.19
CA MET A 594 11.11 4.56 -11.82
C MET A 594 12.03 3.44 -11.34
N VAL A 595 13.04 3.81 -10.57
CA VAL A 595 13.91 2.91 -9.84
C VAL A 595 14.06 3.41 -8.41
N HIS A 596 14.20 2.49 -7.48
CA HIS A 596 14.41 2.78 -6.07
C HIS A 596 15.79 2.29 -5.65
N PHE A 597 16.44 3.02 -4.75
CA PHE A 597 17.69 2.61 -4.15
C PHE A 597 17.85 3.22 -2.76
N ASN A 598 18.57 2.53 -1.88
CA ASN A 598 18.87 3.01 -0.54
C ASN A 598 20.28 3.60 -0.47
N LYS A 599 20.41 4.84 0.04
CA LYS A 599 21.69 5.45 0.38
C LYS A 599 22.00 5.22 1.86
N ARG A 600 23.18 4.68 2.16
CA ARG A 600 23.70 4.46 3.52
C ARG A 600 24.66 5.59 3.91
N ASN A 601 24.56 6.08 5.14
CA ASN A 601 25.51 7.05 5.70
C ASN A 601 26.66 6.39 6.46
N LYS A 602 27.72 7.17 6.64
CA LYS A 602 28.86 6.81 7.50
C LYS A 602 28.57 7.21 8.94
N GLU A 603 28.67 6.25 9.85
CA GLU A 603 28.53 6.44 11.29
C GLU A 603 29.89 6.38 11.99
N SER A 604 29.98 7.08 13.13
CA SER A 604 31.19 7.20 13.95
C SER A 604 31.13 6.33 15.20
N PHE A 605 32.29 6.04 15.79
CA PHE A 605 32.40 5.25 17.01
C PHE A 605 32.41 6.15 18.26
N PRO A 606 31.83 5.72 19.39
CA PRO A 606 30.97 4.55 19.52
C PRO A 606 29.60 4.79 18.88
N PHE A 607 28.98 3.71 18.40
CA PHE A 607 27.62 3.70 17.87
C PHE A 607 26.73 2.87 18.78
N GLU A 608 25.51 3.33 19.05
CA GLU A 608 24.49 2.61 19.81
C GLU A 608 23.14 2.74 19.10
N GLU A 609 22.40 1.64 19.06
CA GLU A 609 21.05 1.54 18.53
C GLU A 609 20.20 0.71 19.48
N ASP A 610 19.18 1.33 20.06
CA ASP A 610 18.25 0.75 21.03
C ASP A 610 16.82 0.62 20.49
N PHE A 611 16.58 1.00 19.23
CA PHE A 611 15.30 0.99 18.55
C PHE A 611 14.17 1.79 19.23
N GLU A 612 14.47 2.64 20.23
CA GLU A 612 13.46 3.37 20.98
C GLU A 612 12.98 4.64 20.25
N GLN A 613 13.84 5.24 19.42
CA GLN A 613 13.52 6.45 18.67
C GLN A 613 12.52 6.20 17.54
N GLN A 614 11.71 7.21 17.20
CA GLN A 614 10.58 7.07 16.27
C GLN A 614 10.96 6.75 14.80
N SER A 615 12.26 6.72 14.47
CA SER A 615 12.78 6.43 13.12
C SER A 615 14.16 5.75 13.14
N SER A 616 14.58 5.20 14.28
CA SER A 616 15.88 4.51 14.39
C SER A 616 16.00 3.35 13.40
N PHE A 617 14.93 2.56 13.28
CA PHE A 617 14.87 1.43 12.36
C PHE A 617 15.00 1.85 10.88
N ASP A 618 14.52 3.04 10.51
CA ASP A 618 14.61 3.56 9.13
C ASP A 618 16.08 3.82 8.71
N ASN A 619 16.99 3.92 9.70
CA ASN A 619 18.42 4.00 9.43
C ASN A 619 19.02 2.64 9.10
N TRP A 620 18.29 1.54 9.19
CA TRP A 620 18.72 0.19 8.82
C TRP A 620 18.06 -0.22 7.50
N TYR A 621 18.80 -0.93 6.65
CA TYR A 621 18.28 -1.42 5.38
C TYR A 621 17.86 -2.88 5.54
N VAL A 622 16.63 -3.19 5.16
CA VAL A 622 16.10 -4.56 5.22
C VAL A 622 16.20 -5.16 3.83
N GLU A 623 17.05 -6.18 3.69
CA GLU A 623 17.11 -7.03 2.52
C GLU A 623 16.17 -8.22 2.76
N ASP A 624 15.03 -8.19 2.07
CA ASP A 624 13.99 -9.22 2.11
C ASP A 624 13.97 -9.96 0.76
N GLU A 625 14.49 -11.19 0.73
CA GLU A 625 14.70 -11.94 -0.52
C GLU A 625 13.38 -12.35 -1.20
N ASP A 626 12.28 -12.49 -0.44
CA ASP A 626 10.99 -12.93 -0.98
C ASP A 626 9.84 -11.95 -0.77
N LEU A 627 10.11 -10.81 -0.12
CA LEU A 627 9.14 -9.77 0.24
C LEU A 627 8.09 -10.26 1.25
N VAL A 628 8.40 -11.34 1.98
CA VAL A 628 7.56 -11.95 3.00
C VAL A 628 7.99 -11.44 4.40
N ALA A 629 8.19 -12.30 5.39
CA ALA A 629 8.21 -11.90 6.80
C ALA A 629 9.64 -11.60 7.24
N THR A 630 9.97 -10.33 7.18
CA THR A 630 11.34 -9.88 7.40
C THR A 630 11.54 -9.24 8.77
N TRP A 631 12.70 -8.62 8.96
CA TRP A 631 13.03 -7.82 10.12
C TRP A 631 12.07 -6.62 10.23
N GLU A 632 11.43 -6.47 11.40
CA GLU A 632 10.55 -5.34 11.70
C GLU A 632 10.71 -4.91 13.16
N THR A 633 10.28 -3.70 13.51
CA THR A 633 10.22 -3.30 14.92
C THR A 633 8.94 -3.80 15.57
N THR A 634 9.03 -4.15 16.85
CA THR A 634 7.87 -4.54 17.65
C THR A 634 7.99 -4.06 19.08
N GLY A 635 6.85 -3.90 19.75
CA GLY A 635 6.82 -3.51 21.16
C GLY A 635 7.17 -4.67 22.07
N ILE A 636 8.01 -4.41 23.07
CA ILE A 636 8.34 -5.36 24.15
C ILE A 636 7.88 -4.81 25.50
N THR A 637 7.70 -5.70 26.47
CA THR A 637 7.16 -5.33 27.80
C THR A 637 8.08 -5.81 28.92
N ASN A 638 7.94 -5.19 30.09
CA ASN A 638 8.66 -5.55 31.32
C ASN A 638 10.21 -5.46 31.23
N TRP A 639 10.73 -4.57 30.40
CA TRP A 639 12.13 -4.14 30.43
C TRP A 639 12.17 -2.62 30.58
N THR A 640 12.47 -2.13 31.79
CA THR A 640 12.51 -0.69 32.06
C THR A 640 13.49 0.02 31.14
N GLY A 641 13.00 1.01 30.39
CA GLY A 641 13.80 1.79 29.43
C GLY A 641 13.97 1.17 28.05
N ASN A 642 13.41 -0.03 27.81
CA ASN A 642 13.41 -0.70 26.50
C ASN A 642 11.96 -1.11 26.20
N THR A 643 11.32 -0.39 25.29
CA THR A 643 9.92 -0.57 24.90
C THR A 643 9.76 -1.14 23.50
N LYS A 644 10.84 -1.16 22.71
CA LYS A 644 10.87 -1.69 21.35
C LYS A 644 12.09 -2.59 21.15
N ALA A 645 12.01 -3.45 20.16
CA ALA A 645 13.12 -4.26 19.67
C ALA A 645 12.89 -4.56 18.19
N VAL A 646 13.91 -5.05 17.50
CA VAL A 646 13.74 -5.62 16.16
C VAL A 646 13.49 -7.13 16.27
N VAL A 647 12.56 -7.64 15.47
CA VAL A 647 12.15 -9.05 15.44
C VAL A 647 12.17 -9.57 14.01
N ILE A 648 12.56 -10.84 13.86
CA ILE A 648 12.19 -11.64 12.70
C ILE A 648 11.26 -12.77 13.15
N LYS A 649 10.06 -12.81 12.59
CA LYS A 649 8.97 -13.69 13.03
C LYS A 649 8.98 -15.01 12.27
N TYR A 650 9.94 -15.88 12.54
CA TYR A 650 10.09 -17.18 11.85
C TYR A 650 8.82 -18.04 11.84
N ALA A 651 7.93 -17.90 12.83
CA ALA A 651 6.67 -18.62 12.90
C ALA A 651 5.70 -18.26 11.74
N GLU A 652 5.65 -16.97 11.38
CA GLU A 652 4.79 -16.40 10.33
C GLU A 652 5.46 -16.41 8.94
N TYR A 653 6.73 -16.79 8.90
CA TYR A 653 7.60 -16.68 7.74
C TYR A 653 7.58 -17.95 6.87
N PHE A 654 7.25 -17.79 5.59
CA PHE A 654 7.17 -18.84 4.57
C PHE A 654 7.76 -18.35 3.25
N PRO A 655 8.51 -19.19 2.51
CA PRO A 655 8.72 -20.62 2.75
C PRO A 655 9.84 -20.93 3.77
N ARG A 656 9.64 -21.98 4.59
CA ARG A 656 10.57 -22.42 5.66
C ARG A 656 11.83 -23.15 5.13
N SER A 657 12.35 -22.73 3.97
CA SER A 657 13.35 -23.44 3.16
C SER A 657 14.77 -22.90 3.27
N SER A 658 15.22 -22.51 4.46
CA SER A 658 16.51 -21.79 4.66
C SER A 658 16.52 -20.41 4.04
N GLN A 659 15.34 -19.81 3.98
CA GLN A 659 15.18 -18.44 3.52
C GLN A 659 15.98 -17.49 4.41
N LYS A 660 16.52 -16.43 3.82
CA LYS A 660 17.42 -15.48 4.46
C LYS A 660 16.90 -14.08 4.28
N ASP A 661 16.78 -13.37 5.40
CA ASP A 661 16.57 -11.94 5.39
C ASP A 661 17.65 -11.26 6.22
N ARG A 662 18.07 -10.08 5.79
CA ARG A 662 19.15 -9.35 6.44
C ARG A 662 18.71 -7.97 6.89
N LEU A 663 19.13 -7.61 8.09
CA LEU A 663 19.09 -6.24 8.59
C LEU A 663 20.49 -5.63 8.50
N TRP A 664 20.68 -4.70 7.57
CA TRP A 664 21.96 -4.06 7.26
C TRP A 664 22.14 -2.77 8.06
N SER A 665 23.31 -2.62 8.66
CA SER A 665 23.70 -1.43 9.40
C SER A 665 24.03 -0.24 8.50
N PRO A 666 24.22 0.96 9.07
CA PRO A 666 24.98 2.02 8.40
C PRO A 666 26.42 1.59 8.08
N VAL A 667 27.16 2.45 7.38
CA VAL A 667 28.58 2.21 7.07
C VAL A 667 29.42 2.64 8.26
N PHE A 668 30.27 1.75 8.77
CA PHE A 668 31.18 2.04 9.88
C PHE A 668 32.61 2.12 9.39
N ALA A 669 33.28 3.25 9.65
CA ALA A 669 34.71 3.40 9.43
C ALA A 669 35.49 2.76 10.60
N MET A 670 35.90 1.50 10.44
CA MET A 670 36.52 0.72 11.51
C MET A 670 37.82 1.37 11.99
N PRO A 671 38.05 1.47 13.31
CA PRO A 671 39.31 1.99 13.83
C PRO A 671 40.49 1.10 13.41
N SER A 672 41.70 1.65 13.47
CA SER A 672 42.93 0.89 13.17
C SER A 672 43.33 -0.13 14.25
N GLY A 673 42.66 -0.08 15.42
CA GLY A 673 42.86 -0.98 16.55
C GLY A 673 41.73 -2.00 16.68
N ALA A 674 41.63 -2.62 17.86
CA ALA A 674 40.54 -3.55 18.16
C ALA A 674 39.18 -2.85 18.08
N ALA A 675 38.17 -3.56 17.59
CA ALA A 675 36.79 -3.13 17.52
C ALA A 675 35.87 -4.30 17.85
N GLY A 676 34.72 -4.00 18.47
CA GLY A 676 33.77 -5.00 18.91
C GLY A 676 32.35 -4.56 18.60
N LEU A 677 31.50 -5.56 18.34
CA LEU A 677 30.06 -5.44 18.26
C LEU A 677 29.45 -6.12 19.49
N GLY A 678 28.51 -5.45 20.15
CA GLY A 678 27.62 -6.04 21.16
C GLY A 678 26.17 -5.91 20.74
N PHE A 679 25.33 -6.88 21.12
CA PHE A 679 23.88 -6.80 20.92
C PHE A 679 23.17 -7.71 21.91
N ASP A 680 21.94 -7.38 22.30
CA ASP A 680 21.08 -8.26 23.08
C ASP A 680 20.23 -9.13 22.15
N LEU A 681 20.08 -10.39 22.53
CA LEU A 681 19.41 -11.45 21.78
C LEU A 681 18.37 -12.12 22.67
N ALA A 682 17.16 -12.34 22.17
CA ALA A 682 16.19 -13.22 22.83
C ALA A 682 15.56 -14.20 21.81
N TYR A 683 15.55 -15.48 22.18
CA TYR A 683 15.00 -16.55 21.36
C TYR A 683 14.58 -17.73 22.23
N GLN A 684 13.40 -18.28 21.95
CA GLN A 684 12.88 -19.48 22.60
C GLN A 684 12.56 -20.53 21.55
N GLN A 685 13.24 -21.67 21.61
CA GLN A 685 12.99 -22.76 20.67
C GLN A 685 11.53 -23.21 20.68
N ARG A 686 11.00 -23.56 19.49
CA ARG A 686 9.62 -24.05 19.38
C ARG A 686 9.44 -25.49 19.85
N ASN A 687 10.46 -26.32 19.62
CA ASN A 687 10.51 -27.72 20.05
C ASN A 687 11.97 -28.15 20.26
N THR A 688 12.17 -29.26 20.98
CA THR A 688 13.50 -29.83 21.29
C THR A 688 14.02 -30.81 20.23
N PHE A 689 13.22 -31.12 19.21
CA PHE A 689 13.52 -32.10 18.15
C PHE A 689 13.41 -31.41 16.78
N SER A 690 14.28 -30.45 16.51
CA SER A 690 14.29 -29.82 15.20
C SER A 690 15.32 -30.46 14.28
N LEU A 691 14.85 -31.02 13.16
CA LEU A 691 15.70 -31.32 11.99
C LEU A 691 16.00 -30.05 11.17
N PHE A 692 15.46 -28.89 11.58
CA PHE A 692 15.45 -27.64 10.84
C PHE A 692 15.91 -26.49 11.76
N GLN A 693 17.13 -25.98 11.55
CA GLN A 693 17.82 -25.13 12.53
C GLN A 693 17.69 -23.64 12.20
N ASP A 694 16.91 -22.86 12.95
CA ASP A 694 16.94 -21.41 12.77
C ASP A 694 18.34 -20.90 13.12
N THR A 695 18.86 -19.97 12.34
CA THR A 695 20.22 -19.44 12.51
C THR A 695 20.19 -17.93 12.53
N LEU A 696 20.96 -17.32 13.43
CA LEU A 696 21.36 -15.92 13.33
C LEU A 696 22.83 -15.86 12.93
N LYS A 697 23.13 -15.07 11.90
CA LYS A 697 24.50 -14.72 11.53
C LYS A 697 24.72 -13.23 11.64
N VAL A 698 25.94 -12.85 12.01
CA VAL A 698 26.45 -11.49 11.75
C VAL A 698 27.46 -11.59 10.64
N LEU A 699 27.16 -10.92 9.54
CA LEU A 699 27.99 -10.85 8.35
C LEU A 699 28.60 -9.45 8.23
N ALA A 700 29.68 -9.33 7.47
CA ALA A 700 30.23 -8.05 7.08
C ALA A 700 30.51 -7.98 5.58
N SER A 701 30.30 -6.78 5.04
CA SER A 701 30.64 -6.38 3.68
C SER A 701 31.58 -5.19 3.70
N THR A 702 32.55 -5.20 2.81
CA THR A 702 33.52 -4.11 2.58
C THR A 702 33.39 -3.54 1.16
N ASP A 703 32.34 -3.95 0.43
CA ASP A 703 32.04 -3.56 -0.96
C ASP A 703 30.62 -2.99 -1.08
N CYS A 704 30.10 -2.40 0.00
CA CYS A 704 28.77 -1.81 0.10
C CYS A 704 27.62 -2.82 -0.11
N GLY A 705 27.76 -4.02 0.45
CA GLY A 705 26.73 -5.05 0.42
C GLY A 705 26.64 -5.84 -0.89
N LYS A 706 27.50 -5.58 -1.88
CA LYS A 706 27.57 -6.42 -3.10
C LYS A 706 27.90 -7.87 -2.74
N THR A 707 28.78 -8.07 -1.76
CA THR A 707 29.06 -9.38 -1.18
C THR A 707 29.21 -9.29 0.34
N PHE A 708 28.86 -10.38 1.03
CA PHE A 708 29.07 -10.55 2.48
C PHE A 708 30.02 -11.73 2.76
N PRO A 709 31.32 -11.61 2.45
CA PRO A 709 32.26 -12.73 2.52
C PRO A 709 32.69 -13.07 3.96
N TYR A 710 32.48 -12.16 4.92
CA TYR A 710 32.90 -12.34 6.30
C TYR A 710 31.74 -12.82 7.16
N VAL A 711 31.80 -14.04 7.69
CA VAL A 711 30.89 -14.55 8.72
C VAL A 711 31.56 -14.35 10.08
N LEU A 712 31.07 -13.39 10.86
CA LEU A 712 31.68 -12.97 12.13
C LEU A 712 31.04 -13.65 13.35
N TYR A 713 29.77 -14.02 13.23
CA TYR A 713 28.99 -14.73 14.23
C TYR A 713 28.03 -15.68 13.53
N GLU A 714 27.84 -16.86 14.09
CA GLU A 714 26.82 -17.82 13.65
C GLU A 714 26.40 -18.68 14.85
N LYS A 715 25.12 -18.60 15.24
CA LYS A 715 24.52 -19.49 16.23
C LYS A 715 23.20 -20.03 15.71
N SER A 716 22.95 -21.29 16.02
CA SER A 716 21.71 -21.98 15.64
C SER A 716 21.10 -22.69 16.83
N ASP A 717 19.77 -22.83 16.84
CA ASP A 717 19.03 -23.67 17.78
C ASP A 717 19.44 -23.51 19.26
N ALA A 718 20.06 -24.53 19.86
CA ALA A 718 20.39 -24.56 21.28
C ALA A 718 21.39 -23.47 21.67
N ASP A 719 22.27 -23.09 20.75
CA ASP A 719 23.21 -21.99 20.94
C ASP A 719 22.51 -20.63 20.81
N LEU A 720 21.43 -20.56 20.02
CA LEU A 720 20.59 -19.36 19.90
C LEU A 720 19.64 -19.22 21.09
N ASN A 721 19.17 -20.33 21.64
CA ASN A 721 18.18 -20.40 22.72
C ASN A 721 18.64 -19.63 23.96
N THR A 722 17.80 -18.70 24.40
CA THR A 722 18.00 -17.92 25.63
C THR A 722 17.07 -18.39 26.74
N VAL A 723 15.91 -18.96 26.39
CA VAL A 723 14.94 -19.45 27.37
C VAL A 723 14.19 -20.69 26.88
N GLY A 724 14.33 -21.82 27.58
CA GLY A 724 13.42 -22.96 27.53
C GLY A 724 12.93 -23.42 26.13
N THR A 725 11.69 -23.88 26.05
CA THR A 725 11.04 -24.30 24.79
C THR A 725 9.54 -24.05 24.92
N ILE A 726 8.90 -23.48 23.91
CA ILE A 726 7.44 -23.22 23.91
C ILE A 726 6.81 -23.51 22.54
N GLY A 727 5.61 -24.09 22.51
CA GLY A 727 4.93 -24.41 21.26
C GLY A 727 4.18 -23.24 20.60
N SER A 728 3.93 -22.16 21.33
CA SER A 728 3.30 -20.93 20.85
C SER A 728 4.33 -19.94 20.31
N ASP A 729 3.87 -18.86 19.71
CA ASP A 729 4.77 -17.80 19.24
C ASP A 729 5.36 -17.07 20.45
N TYR A 730 6.68 -16.92 20.43
CA TYR A 730 7.46 -16.38 21.54
C TYR A 730 7.47 -14.85 21.49
N VAL A 731 7.29 -14.24 22.66
CA VAL A 731 7.52 -12.81 22.91
C VAL A 731 8.27 -12.72 24.24
N PRO A 732 9.41 -12.00 24.33
CA PRO A 732 10.17 -11.89 25.56
C PRO A 732 9.35 -11.29 26.71
N ALA A 733 9.33 -11.98 27.86
CA ALA A 733 8.52 -11.59 29.01
C ALA A 733 9.20 -10.56 29.94
N GLY A 734 10.50 -10.33 29.75
CA GLY A 734 11.31 -9.38 30.52
C GLY A 734 12.82 -9.60 30.35
N ARG A 735 13.64 -8.74 30.96
CA ARG A 735 15.11 -8.69 30.78
C ARG A 735 15.84 -10.03 30.99
N ASN A 736 15.34 -10.90 31.86
CA ASN A 736 15.96 -12.18 32.20
C ASN A 736 15.96 -13.21 31.05
N GLU A 737 15.19 -12.98 29.99
CA GLU A 737 15.17 -13.84 28.80
C GLU A 737 16.11 -13.38 27.69
N TRP A 738 16.79 -12.24 27.89
CA TRP A 738 17.73 -11.65 26.94
C TRP A 738 19.17 -11.99 27.30
N ARG A 739 19.97 -12.33 26.31
CA ARG A 739 21.41 -12.60 26.42
C ARG A 739 22.19 -11.58 25.60
N ARG A 740 23.19 -10.94 26.23
CA ARG A 740 24.14 -10.08 25.53
C ARG A 740 25.17 -10.93 24.77
N GLU A 741 25.35 -10.66 23.49
CA GLU A 741 26.34 -11.28 22.61
C GLU A 741 27.48 -10.30 22.31
N TYR A 742 28.65 -10.85 21.97
CA TYR A 742 29.84 -10.08 21.61
C TYR A 742 30.51 -10.69 20.37
N VAL A 743 30.93 -9.84 19.45
CA VAL A 743 31.57 -10.23 18.19
C VAL A 743 32.83 -9.39 17.99
N ASP A 744 33.96 -10.05 17.73
CA ASP A 744 35.24 -9.39 17.45
C ASP A 744 35.28 -8.91 15.99
N LEU A 745 35.37 -7.60 15.81
CA LEU A 745 35.46 -6.95 14.49
C LEU A 745 36.89 -6.62 14.08
N SER A 746 37.89 -6.98 14.89
CA SER A 746 39.30 -6.56 14.69
C SER A 746 39.90 -7.04 13.36
N SER A 747 39.33 -8.09 12.75
CA SER A 747 39.71 -8.56 11.41
C SER A 747 39.41 -7.55 10.29
N LEU A 748 38.54 -6.56 10.57
CA LEU A 748 38.09 -5.53 9.64
C LEU A 748 38.73 -4.16 9.94
N ALA A 749 39.75 -4.11 10.80
CA ALA A 749 40.39 -2.87 11.22
C ALA A 749 40.86 -2.01 10.01
N GLY A 750 40.55 -0.71 10.05
CA GLY A 750 40.88 0.25 9.02
C GLY A 750 40.06 0.17 7.72
N GLN A 751 39.03 -0.68 7.67
CA GLN A 751 38.12 -0.79 6.53
C GLN A 751 36.82 -0.04 6.79
N GLU A 752 36.09 0.31 5.72
CA GLU A 752 34.70 0.75 5.82
C GLU A 752 33.78 -0.46 5.65
N VAL A 753 32.88 -0.66 6.61
CA VAL A 753 32.15 -1.91 6.75
C VAL A 753 30.65 -1.66 6.89
N VAL A 754 29.87 -2.45 6.17
CA VAL A 754 28.44 -2.66 6.47
C VAL A 754 28.31 -4.01 7.17
N LEU A 755 27.64 -4.02 8.32
CA LEU A 755 27.29 -5.25 9.04
C LEU A 755 25.88 -5.67 8.65
N ALA A 756 25.62 -6.97 8.63
CA ALA A 756 24.28 -7.50 8.39
C ALA A 756 23.93 -8.59 9.40
N PHE A 757 22.76 -8.47 10.03
CA PHE A 757 22.17 -9.54 10.82
C PHE A 757 21.32 -10.40 9.90
N GLU A 758 21.82 -11.57 9.51
CA GLU A 758 21.11 -12.51 8.64
C GLU A 758 20.32 -13.50 9.51
N GLY A 759 19.00 -13.47 9.39
CA GLY A 759 18.11 -14.47 9.95
C GLY A 759 17.83 -15.56 8.94
N VAL A 760 18.13 -16.82 9.28
CA VAL A 760 17.88 -17.98 8.43
C VAL A 760 16.70 -18.76 8.99
N ASN A 761 15.59 -18.77 8.25
CA ASN A 761 14.36 -19.42 8.66
C ASN A 761 14.34 -20.91 8.34
N ARG A 762 14.06 -21.69 9.38
CA ARG A 762 13.84 -23.13 9.32
C ARG A 762 12.56 -23.54 10.07
N GLY A 763 11.71 -22.58 10.43
CA GLY A 763 10.38 -22.80 10.97
C GLY A 763 10.31 -22.92 12.49
N GLY A 764 11.28 -22.37 13.24
CA GLY A 764 11.20 -22.29 14.70
C GLY A 764 10.38 -21.09 15.18
N ASN A 765 10.91 -20.30 16.10
CA ASN A 765 10.16 -19.26 16.81
C ASN A 765 10.69 -17.85 16.54
N ASN A 766 10.01 -16.82 17.04
CA ASN A 766 10.42 -15.44 16.82
C ASN A 766 11.79 -15.16 17.46
N LEU A 767 12.64 -14.43 16.74
CA LEU A 767 13.99 -14.04 17.13
C LEU A 767 14.05 -12.53 17.30
N TYR A 768 14.52 -12.06 18.45
CA TYR A 768 14.57 -10.64 18.80
C TYR A 768 16.01 -10.16 18.98
N LEU A 769 16.31 -8.96 18.48
CA LEU A 769 17.55 -8.23 18.71
C LEU A 769 17.27 -6.84 19.27
N ASP A 770 18.18 -6.36 20.11
CA ASP A 770 18.09 -5.03 20.69
C ASP A 770 19.47 -4.52 21.16
N ASN A 771 19.56 -3.23 21.52
CA ASN A 771 20.72 -2.61 22.13
C ASN A 771 22.04 -2.86 21.38
N ILE A 772 22.05 -2.70 20.06
CA ILE A 772 23.22 -2.92 19.23
C ILE A 772 24.25 -1.84 19.53
N SER A 773 25.49 -2.21 19.84
CA SER A 773 26.59 -1.26 20.07
C SER A 773 27.85 -1.65 19.33
N ILE A 774 28.56 -0.64 18.81
CA ILE A 774 29.84 -0.81 18.12
C ILE A 774 30.84 0.17 18.72
N TYR A 775 31.99 -0.35 19.17
CA TYR A 775 32.93 0.42 19.98
C TYR A 775 34.39 0.04 19.71
N PRO A 776 35.34 0.94 20.01
CA PRO A 776 36.76 0.59 20.04
C PRO A 776 37.07 -0.33 21.23
N GLY A 777 37.74 -1.45 20.97
CA GLY A 777 38.06 -2.50 21.96
C GLY A 777 37.35 -3.84 21.66
N TYR A 778 37.67 -4.88 22.42
CA TYR A 778 37.10 -6.23 22.24
C TYR A 778 35.76 -6.44 22.95
N TRP A 779 35.46 -5.60 23.92
CA TRP A 779 34.28 -5.72 24.78
C TRP A 779 33.70 -4.32 24.98
N ASP A 780 32.38 -4.25 25.10
CA ASP A 780 31.71 -3.04 25.55
C ASP A 780 32.47 -2.57 26.79
N PRO A 781 32.91 -1.31 26.87
CA PRO A 781 33.71 -0.83 27.98
C PRO A 781 33.10 -1.32 29.29
N VAL A 782 33.86 -2.23 29.93
CA VAL A 782 33.40 -3.26 30.87
C VAL A 782 32.20 -2.83 31.71
N SER A 783 31.18 -3.68 31.70
CA SER A 783 30.17 -3.81 32.75
C SER A 783 30.81 -3.76 34.13
N LEU A 784 30.91 -2.58 34.74
CA LEU A 784 30.59 -2.52 36.17
C LEU A 784 29.16 -3.04 36.22
N GLU A 785 28.92 -4.11 36.99
CA GLU A 785 27.56 -4.44 37.41
C GLU A 785 26.84 -3.12 37.64
N GLU A 786 25.78 -2.85 36.87
CA GLU A 786 24.73 -2.01 37.40
C GLU A 786 24.32 -2.74 38.67
N LEU A 787 24.91 -2.32 39.80
CA LEU A 787 24.33 -2.49 41.11
C LEU A 787 23.06 -1.66 41.06
N ASN A 788 22.07 -2.20 40.35
CA ASN A 788 20.72 -1.73 40.30
C ASN A 788 20.12 -2.10 41.65
N GLN A 789 20.62 -1.45 42.71
CA GLN A 789 19.84 -1.21 43.91
C GLN A 789 18.83 -0.09 43.56
N SER A 790 17.93 -0.43 42.64
CA SER A 790 16.54 -0.04 42.41
C SER A 790 16.01 1.35 42.80
N SER A 791 16.84 2.37 43.08
CA SER A 791 16.34 3.66 43.55
C SER A 791 16.74 4.88 42.74
N LEU A 792 17.53 4.77 41.67
CA LEU A 792 17.99 5.92 40.88
C LEU A 792 17.84 5.70 39.37
N SER A 793 17.40 6.73 38.64
CA SER A 793 17.30 6.71 37.16
C SER A 793 17.77 8.03 36.54
N LEU A 794 18.37 7.96 35.34
CA LEU A 794 18.77 9.11 34.53
C LEU A 794 17.86 9.27 33.31
N TYR A 795 17.41 10.47 33.01
CA TYR A 795 16.70 10.77 31.76
C TYR A 795 16.83 12.27 31.37
N PRO A 796 16.77 12.63 30.08
CA PRO A 796 16.96 11.72 28.95
C PRO A 796 18.41 11.20 28.92
N ASN A 797 18.59 9.99 28.39
CA ASN A 797 19.89 9.41 28.10
C ASN A 797 19.74 8.64 26.78
N PRO A 798 20.30 9.13 25.66
CA PRO A 798 21.30 10.20 25.53
C PRO A 798 20.80 11.62 25.88
N SER A 799 21.73 12.56 26.13
CA SER A 799 21.39 13.97 26.38
C SER A 799 22.41 14.97 25.85
N LYS A 800 21.91 16.15 25.45
CA LYS A 800 22.72 17.26 24.91
C LYS A 800 23.19 18.25 25.97
N GLU A 801 22.35 18.68 26.90
CA GLU A 801 22.68 19.81 27.79
C GLU A 801 22.49 19.47 29.27
N LEU A 802 21.51 18.64 29.60
CA LEU A 802 21.15 18.32 30.98
C LEU A 802 20.54 16.94 31.14
N ILE A 803 20.72 16.33 32.31
CA ILE A 803 20.15 15.03 32.67
C ILE A 803 19.44 15.17 34.00
N TYR A 804 18.23 14.63 34.11
CA TYR A 804 17.50 14.49 35.36
C TYR A 804 17.94 13.22 36.07
N LEU A 805 18.37 13.37 37.33
CA LEU A 805 18.58 12.26 38.25
C LEU A 805 17.35 12.16 39.16
N LYS A 806 16.62 11.05 39.06
CA LYS A 806 15.42 10.79 39.85
C LYS A 806 15.64 9.68 40.87
N SER A 807 15.18 9.89 42.09
CA SER A 807 15.27 8.93 43.21
C SER A 807 13.89 8.38 43.57
N SER A 808 13.73 7.06 43.68
CA SER A 808 12.46 6.43 44.10
C SER A 808 12.33 6.26 45.62
N GLU A 809 13.37 6.58 46.41
CA GLU A 809 13.36 6.53 47.88
C GLU A 809 12.84 7.83 48.54
N SER A 810 12.02 7.69 49.60
CA SER A 810 11.52 8.80 50.44
C SER A 810 11.62 8.45 51.95
N PRO A 811 12.10 9.37 52.82
CA PRO A 811 12.56 10.73 52.54
C PRO A 811 13.95 10.76 51.88
N TYR A 812 14.17 11.76 51.00
CA TYR A 812 15.42 11.92 50.26
C TYR A 812 16.62 12.03 51.20
N LYS A 813 17.60 11.13 51.04
CA LYS A 813 18.93 11.30 51.61
C LYS A 813 19.77 12.15 50.67
N LEU A 814 20.70 12.92 51.24
CA LEU A 814 21.69 13.72 50.53
C LEU A 814 22.36 12.89 49.41
N ILE A 815 22.27 13.35 48.15
CA ILE A 815 22.81 12.66 46.98
C ILE A 815 24.09 13.38 46.54
N GLU A 816 25.25 12.75 46.68
CA GLU A 816 26.53 13.27 46.16
C GLU A 816 26.78 12.72 44.75
N VAL A 817 26.93 13.59 43.76
CA VAL A 817 27.08 13.24 42.35
C VAL A 817 28.48 13.62 41.83
N GLN A 818 29.06 12.76 41.01
CA GLN A 818 30.32 12.97 40.31
C GLN A 818 30.30 12.35 38.92
N ILE A 819 30.69 13.11 37.91
CA ILE A 819 30.81 12.61 36.54
C ILE A 819 32.25 12.17 36.27
N LEU A 820 32.40 10.98 35.73
CA LEU A 820 33.66 10.36 35.33
C LEU A 820 33.59 10.04 33.82
N ASP A 821 34.72 10.07 33.12
CA ASP A 821 34.82 9.45 31.79
C ASP A 821 34.96 7.92 31.90
N MET A 822 34.95 7.24 30.75
CA MET A 822 35.12 5.78 30.70
C MET A 822 36.47 5.26 31.18
N LYS A 823 37.46 6.14 31.41
CA LYS A 823 38.76 5.79 32.01
C LYS A 823 38.75 6.03 33.53
N GLY A 824 37.62 6.44 34.11
CA GLY A 824 37.47 6.75 35.53
C GLY A 824 38.05 8.12 35.93
N VAL A 825 38.41 8.97 34.96
CA VAL A 825 38.92 10.32 35.21
C VAL A 825 37.75 11.25 35.50
N LYS A 826 37.90 12.10 36.51
CA LYS A 826 36.85 13.03 36.94
C LYS A 826 36.65 14.15 35.91
N GLN A 827 35.41 14.33 35.49
CA GLN A 827 34.98 15.32 34.49
C GLN A 827 34.15 16.44 35.13
N SER A 828 33.60 16.19 36.33
CA SER A 828 32.96 17.22 37.15
C SER A 828 33.55 17.30 38.56
N GLN A 829 33.42 18.47 39.20
CA GLN A 829 33.51 18.55 40.65
C GLN A 829 32.34 17.78 41.28
N LYS A 830 32.54 17.31 42.51
CA LYS A 830 31.45 16.69 43.27
C LYS A 830 30.43 17.76 43.66
N PHE A 831 29.15 17.46 43.48
CA PHE A 831 28.05 18.34 43.90
C PHE A 831 26.94 17.53 44.56
N THR A 832 26.02 18.22 45.22
CA THR A 832 25.02 17.60 46.08
C THR A 832 23.61 17.99 45.65
N LEU A 833 22.70 17.02 45.62
CA LEU A 833 21.28 17.21 45.37
C LEU A 833 20.46 16.82 46.61
N ASN A 834 19.41 17.61 46.90
CA ASN A 834 18.52 17.42 48.06
C ASN A 834 17.15 16.83 47.68
N GLU A 835 16.86 16.71 46.38
CA GLU A 835 15.65 16.16 45.75
C GLU A 835 16.01 15.68 44.33
N ASP A 836 15.03 15.19 43.57
CA ASP A 836 15.18 14.94 42.12
C ASP A 836 15.80 16.17 41.45
N GLY A 837 16.94 15.97 40.78
CA GLY A 837 17.82 17.09 40.45
C GLY A 837 18.31 17.07 39.01
N VAL A 838 18.56 18.27 38.48
CA VAL A 838 19.11 18.48 37.15
C VAL A 838 20.63 18.51 37.22
N VAL A 839 21.27 17.71 36.37
CA VAL A 839 22.72 17.67 36.16
C VAL A 839 23.03 18.27 34.81
N TYR A 840 23.66 19.45 34.79
CA TYR A 840 24.10 20.09 33.55
C TYR A 840 25.38 19.46 33.02
N ILE A 841 25.36 19.04 31.76
CA ILE A 841 26.43 18.32 31.07
C ILE A 841 26.90 19.03 29.79
N GLU A 842 26.42 20.25 29.54
CA GLU A 842 26.76 21.10 28.39
C GLU A 842 28.28 21.25 28.14
N ASN A 843 29.09 21.23 29.20
CA ASN A 843 30.54 21.40 29.13
C ASN A 843 31.32 20.10 28.89
N LEU A 844 30.63 18.95 28.80
CA LEU A 844 31.24 17.68 28.46
C LEU A 844 31.39 17.55 26.95
N SER A 845 32.51 17.00 26.51
CA SER A 845 32.69 16.56 25.12
C SER A 845 31.71 15.42 24.79
N LYS A 846 31.39 15.24 23.50
CA LYS A 846 30.60 14.08 23.06
C LYS A 846 31.25 12.77 23.51
N GLY A 847 30.48 11.86 24.08
CA GLY A 847 30.99 10.57 24.55
C GLY A 847 30.22 9.98 25.73
N LEU A 848 30.58 8.76 26.11
CA LEU A 848 29.98 8.03 27.22
C LEU A 848 30.63 8.44 28.55
N TYR A 849 29.80 8.66 29.56
CA TYR A 849 30.21 9.07 30.91
C TYR A 849 29.57 8.18 31.97
N ILE A 850 30.22 8.11 33.12
CA ILE A 850 29.73 7.44 34.32
C ILE A 850 29.37 8.51 35.35
N MET A 851 28.09 8.60 35.71
CA MET A 851 27.62 9.33 36.87
C MET A 851 27.73 8.46 38.11
N LYS A 852 28.76 8.71 38.92
CA LYS A 852 28.88 8.15 40.26
C LYS A 852 27.96 8.91 41.21
N VAL A 853 27.07 8.19 41.87
CA VAL A 853 26.10 8.72 42.84
C VAL A 853 26.34 8.07 44.20
N GLU A 854 26.46 8.85 45.27
CA GLU A 854 26.57 8.36 46.65
C GLU A 854 25.37 8.89 47.46
N GLN A 855 24.46 8.00 47.84
CA GLN A 855 23.23 8.31 48.57
C GLN A 855 23.16 7.45 49.84
N GLY A 856 23.08 8.08 51.01
CA GLY A 856 22.90 7.34 52.27
C GLY A 856 24.01 6.33 52.62
N GLY A 857 25.22 6.52 52.09
CA GLY A 857 26.37 5.61 52.26
C GLY A 857 26.46 4.49 51.22
N VAL A 858 25.49 4.39 50.30
CA VAL A 858 25.51 3.48 49.15
C VAL A 858 26.08 4.21 47.94
N ARG A 859 26.93 3.53 47.18
CA ARG A 859 27.49 4.05 45.92
C ARG A 859 26.87 3.33 44.73
N SER A 860 26.31 4.11 43.82
CA SER A 860 25.74 3.67 42.56
C SER A 860 26.49 4.32 41.39
N PHE A 861 26.50 3.66 40.24
CA PHE A 861 27.13 4.15 39.03
C PHE A 861 26.12 4.03 37.89
N LEU A 862 25.74 5.16 37.30
CA LEU A 862 24.78 5.25 36.21
C LEU A 862 25.52 5.71 34.95
N ARG A 863 25.22 5.14 33.80
CA ARG A 863 25.82 5.56 32.52
C ARG A 863 24.96 6.63 31.86
N PHE A 864 25.60 7.56 31.17
CA PHE A 864 24.88 8.42 30.22
C PHE A 864 25.75 8.81 29.02
N LEU A 865 25.12 8.99 27.88
CA LEU A 865 25.71 9.45 26.64
C LEU A 865 25.51 10.96 26.48
N LYS A 866 26.62 11.69 26.29
CA LYS A 866 26.62 13.10 25.88
C LYS A 866 26.66 13.16 24.35
N GLU A 867 25.61 13.71 23.75
CA GLU A 867 25.50 13.94 22.30
C GLU A 867 26.23 15.17 21.78
#